data_AF-A0A4D6NQ69-F1
#
_entry.id   AF-A0A4D6NQ69-F1
#
_cell.length_a   1.000
_cell.length_b   1.000
_cell.length_c   1.000
_cell.angle_alpha   90.00
_cell.angle_beta   90.00
_cell.angle_gamma   90.00
#
_symmetry.space_group_name_H-M   'P 1'
#
loop_
_entity.id
_entity.type
_entity.pdbx_description
1 polymer ?
#
loop_
_entity_poly.entity_id
_entity_poly.type
_entity_poly.pdbx_seq_one_letter_code
_entity_poly.pdbx_strand_id
1 'polypeptide(L)'
;MEVEAGKSVSRSAEVDDDGKTKRTGNVFTTTTHIITVVVGAGVLALAWAMAQLGWIPGTITMIIFACISIYTYNLIADCYRYPDPINGKRNYTYMQAVHAYLGGTMHVFCGLIQYGKLAGITVGYTITSSTSLVAIKKAICFHKRGHQAYCKFSNNPYMIGFGMLQILLSQIPNFHKLTYISTVAAITSFGYAFIGSGLSLAVVVSGKGEPTRIFGSKVGPGLSEADKIWRVFSALGNIALACSYATVVYDIMDTLKSHPPECKQMKKSNVLGITIMTLLFLLCGGLGYAAFGDHTPGNILTGFGFYEPFWLVALGNVFIVTHMVGAYQVLAQPLFRIIEMGANMVWPRSDFINKEYPTKIGPLTFSVNLFRLIWRTIYVAVATTIAMAMPFFNEFLALLGAIGFWPLIVFFPIQMHIAQKQIKRLSLKWCVLQLLSFVCFLVSVVAAVGSIPPARDPSRFDDDGRVKRTGNVFTATTHIVTVVIGAGVLALAWAMAQLGWIAGISVMIAFACISMCTYYFIADCYRFPDPVTGKRNYTYMQAVNSYLGGKMHVFCGAVLYAKLAGVTVGYAITSSISMVAIKKAICFHKHGHDAYCKFSNNPYMVGFGVLQVLLSQTPNFHKLTWLSTMAAATSFGYAFIGSGLSLAVVIQGKGQPTSLFGKKIGPDLTQEEKVWKVFSALGNIALASSFATVIYDIMDTLKSSPPENVQMKRANILGISAMTILFISCGGLGYAAFGNNTPGNILTGFGFYEPYWLVALGNVFIVLHMVGAYQVMAQPLFRVIEMGANIAWPHSDFINKGHPIKMGFLSCEVNFFRLIWRTAYVVIATVLAMAMPFFNEFLGLLGAIGFWPLIVFFPIQMHIAQRQIKTQSLKWYALQLLSLICFLVTAAAAIASIRGISKNIKKYKLFKYKQ
;
A
#
# COMPACT_ATOMS: atom_id res chain seq x y z
N MET A 1 -37.43 40.70 -54.24
CA MET A 1 -36.94 39.50 -53.53
C MET A 1 -35.93 39.94 -52.49
N GLU A 2 -36.43 40.27 -51.30
CA GLU A 2 -35.63 40.30 -50.07
C GLU A 2 -35.15 38.87 -49.77
N VAL A 3 -33.92 38.71 -49.27
CA VAL A 3 -33.55 37.83 -48.13
C VAL A 3 -32.13 38.21 -47.66
N GLU A 4 -32.12 38.76 -46.44
CA GLU A 4 -31.13 38.64 -45.35
C GLU A 4 -29.65 39.05 -45.57
N ALA A 5 -29.42 40.35 -45.44
CA ALA A 5 -28.28 40.87 -44.70
C ALA A 5 -28.57 40.76 -43.18
N GLY A 6 -27.97 39.80 -42.48
CA GLY A 6 -28.09 39.74 -41.01
C GLY A 6 -27.60 38.45 -40.36
N LYS A 7 -26.28 38.32 -40.12
CA LYS A 7 -25.66 37.50 -39.05
C LYS A 7 -24.13 37.48 -39.19
N SER A 8 -23.45 38.59 -38.93
CA SER A 8 -21.98 38.59 -38.74
C SER A 8 -21.52 39.31 -37.46
N VAL A 9 -22.43 39.79 -36.61
CA VAL A 9 -22.08 40.66 -35.46
C VAL A 9 -22.10 39.96 -34.09
N SER A 10 -22.47 38.68 -33.95
CA SER A 10 -22.61 38.05 -32.60
C SER A 10 -21.51 37.09 -32.13
N ARG A 11 -20.50 36.73 -32.95
CA ARG A 11 -19.51 35.70 -32.55
C ARG A 11 -18.41 36.19 -31.60
N SER A 12 -18.14 37.50 -31.54
CA SER A 12 -17.07 38.07 -30.69
C SER A 12 -17.46 38.26 -29.22
N ALA A 13 -18.74 38.13 -28.86
CA ALA A 13 -19.22 38.41 -27.50
C ALA A 13 -19.02 37.24 -26.52
N GLU A 14 -18.91 36.00 -27.01
CA GLU A 14 -18.97 34.75 -26.21
C GLU A 14 -17.62 34.04 -25.98
N VAL A 15 -16.54 34.47 -26.64
CA VAL A 15 -15.21 33.85 -26.56
C VAL A 15 -14.14 34.82 -26.06
N ASP A 16 -13.12 34.30 -25.37
CA ASP A 16 -11.93 35.05 -24.93
C ASP A 16 -10.91 35.23 -26.08
N ASP A 17 -9.83 35.98 -25.81
CA ASP A 17 -8.74 36.25 -26.75
C ASP A 17 -7.97 35.00 -27.22
N ASP A 18 -8.15 33.86 -26.55
CA ASP A 18 -7.58 32.56 -26.91
C ASP A 18 -8.60 31.63 -27.61
N GLY A 19 -9.79 32.14 -27.96
CA GLY A 19 -10.84 31.41 -28.65
C GLY A 19 -11.62 30.42 -27.78
N LYS A 20 -11.35 30.35 -26.47
CA LYS A 20 -12.15 29.54 -25.52
C LYS A 20 -13.37 30.31 -25.02
N THR A 21 -14.30 29.59 -24.39
CA THR A 21 -15.47 30.19 -23.70
C THR A 21 -15.03 31.29 -22.75
N LYS A 22 -15.72 32.44 -22.80
CA LYS A 22 -15.39 33.62 -22.02
C LYS A 22 -15.31 33.35 -20.52
N ARG A 23 -14.16 33.59 -19.93
CA ARG A 23 -13.90 33.44 -18.50
C ARG A 23 -14.52 34.59 -17.70
N THR A 24 -14.97 34.30 -16.49
CA THR A 24 -15.72 35.25 -15.65
C THR A 24 -15.03 35.60 -14.33
N GLY A 25 -13.91 34.95 -14.00
CA GLY A 25 -13.18 35.18 -12.76
C GLY A 25 -12.56 36.56 -12.67
N ASN A 26 -12.43 37.06 -11.44
CA ASN A 26 -11.88 38.37 -11.10
C ASN A 26 -11.03 38.28 -9.82
N VAL A 27 -10.51 39.42 -9.35
CA VAL A 27 -9.67 39.47 -8.14
C VAL A 27 -10.35 38.85 -6.92
N PHE A 28 -11.66 39.09 -6.73
CA PHE A 28 -12.43 38.58 -5.60
C PHE A 28 -12.56 37.05 -5.68
N THR A 29 -13.07 36.51 -6.78
CA THR A 29 -13.26 35.05 -6.94
C THR A 29 -11.93 34.31 -6.83
N THR A 30 -10.87 34.87 -7.41
CA THR A 30 -9.50 34.32 -7.35
C THR A 30 -8.98 34.32 -5.92
N THR A 31 -9.18 35.40 -5.17
CA THR A 31 -8.82 35.48 -3.75
C THR A 31 -9.58 34.43 -2.94
N THR A 32 -10.88 34.25 -3.20
CA THR A 32 -11.68 33.19 -2.56
C THR A 32 -11.15 31.79 -2.88
N HIS A 33 -10.76 31.52 -4.14
CA HIS A 33 -10.16 30.23 -4.51
C HIS A 33 -8.81 30.00 -3.81
N ILE A 34 -7.95 31.01 -3.74
CA ILE A 34 -6.68 30.94 -3.00
C ILE A 34 -6.97 30.58 -1.54
N ILE A 35 -7.86 31.33 -0.89
CA ILE A 35 -8.24 31.08 0.50
C ILE A 35 -8.83 29.67 0.67
N THR A 36 -9.67 29.20 -0.23
CA THR A 36 -10.30 27.88 -0.13
C THR A 36 -9.28 26.75 -0.18
N VAL A 37 -8.24 26.89 -1.02
CA VAL A 37 -7.18 25.87 -1.16
C VAL A 37 -6.21 25.92 0.02
N VAL A 38 -5.93 27.12 0.54
CA VAL A 38 -4.90 27.36 1.55
C VAL A 38 -5.45 27.22 2.98
N VAL A 39 -6.69 27.67 3.27
CA VAL A 39 -7.40 27.40 4.54
C VAL A 39 -7.94 25.97 4.48
N GLY A 40 -7.06 24.99 4.72
CA GLY A 40 -7.42 23.57 4.73
C GLY A 40 -6.82 22.85 5.94
N ALA A 41 -6.47 21.58 5.77
CA ALA A 41 -5.80 20.77 6.80
C ALA A 41 -4.50 21.42 7.33
N GLY A 42 -3.82 22.26 6.54
CA GLY A 42 -2.62 22.98 6.93
C GLY A 42 -2.80 23.90 8.14
N VAL A 43 -3.95 24.59 8.26
CA VAL A 43 -4.26 25.48 9.42
C VAL A 43 -4.24 24.73 10.74
N LEU A 44 -4.74 23.49 10.73
CA LEU A 44 -4.97 22.71 11.94
C LEU A 44 -3.65 22.38 12.67
N ALA A 45 -2.56 22.25 11.91
CA ALA A 45 -1.21 21.94 12.39
C ALA A 45 -0.39 23.17 12.83
N LEU A 46 -0.85 24.40 12.54
CA LEU A 46 -0.07 25.62 12.79
C LEU A 46 0.14 25.90 14.28
N ALA A 47 -0.85 25.61 15.12
CA ALA A 47 -0.70 25.76 16.57
C ALA A 47 0.39 24.82 17.10
N TRP A 48 0.42 23.57 16.62
CA TRP A 48 1.47 22.62 16.96
C TRP A 48 2.84 23.09 16.44
N ALA A 49 2.91 23.62 15.22
CA ALA A 49 4.14 24.17 14.66
C ALA A 49 4.69 25.36 15.47
N MET A 50 3.80 26.26 15.91
CA MET A 50 4.12 27.34 16.83
C MET A 50 4.65 26.83 18.17
N ALA A 51 4.10 25.74 18.72
CA ALA A 51 4.61 25.14 19.94
C ALA A 51 6.04 24.56 19.78
N GLN A 52 6.37 24.02 18.61
CA GLN A 52 7.71 23.50 18.35
C GLN A 52 8.75 24.61 18.16
N LEU A 53 8.37 25.72 17.51
CA LEU A 53 9.27 26.83 17.19
C LEU A 53 9.35 27.90 18.29
N GLY A 54 8.26 28.10 19.04
CA GLY A 54 8.09 29.20 19.99
C GLY A 54 7.55 30.48 19.34
N TRP A 55 7.24 31.47 20.19
CA TRP A 55 6.65 32.74 19.76
C TRP A 55 7.47 33.48 18.70
N ILE A 56 8.77 33.67 18.93
CA ILE A 56 9.62 34.45 18.02
C ILE A 56 9.92 33.65 16.74
N PRO A 57 10.57 32.47 16.80
CA PRO A 57 10.92 31.73 15.59
C PRO A 57 9.68 31.29 14.79
N GLY A 58 8.59 30.93 15.47
CA GLY A 58 7.34 30.53 14.81
C GLY A 58 6.72 31.66 13.99
N THR A 59 6.53 32.83 14.62
CA THR A 59 5.95 34.01 13.95
C THR A 59 6.82 34.48 12.79
N ILE A 60 8.13 34.61 13.02
CA ILE A 60 9.09 35.03 11.98
C ILE A 60 9.06 34.04 10.80
N THR A 61 9.06 32.74 11.07
CA THR A 61 9.04 31.71 10.01
C THR A 61 7.77 31.82 9.17
N MET A 62 6.60 31.98 9.78
CA MET A 62 5.34 32.11 9.04
C MET A 62 5.31 33.35 8.14
N ILE A 63 5.83 34.49 8.64
CA ILE A 63 5.95 35.72 7.85
C ILE A 63 6.94 35.54 6.69
N ILE A 64 8.11 34.94 6.92
CA ILE A 64 9.11 34.68 5.87
C ILE A 64 8.51 33.80 4.78
N PHE A 65 7.85 32.70 5.14
CA PHE A 65 7.21 31.81 4.17
C PHE A 65 6.11 32.51 3.36
N ALA A 66 5.31 33.37 4.00
CA ALA A 66 4.31 34.18 3.33
C ALA A 66 4.94 35.17 2.33
N CYS A 67 6.01 35.88 2.72
CA CYS A 67 6.73 36.81 1.86
C CYS A 67 7.35 36.09 0.64
N ILE A 68 8.01 34.96 0.86
CA ILE A 68 8.58 34.12 -0.23
C ILE A 68 7.47 33.66 -1.18
N SER A 69 6.32 33.24 -0.62
CA SER A 69 5.18 32.79 -1.41
C SER A 69 4.60 33.93 -2.25
N ILE A 70 4.33 35.10 -1.68
CA ILE A 70 3.86 36.28 -2.43
C ILE A 70 4.82 36.63 -3.57
N TYR A 71 6.13 36.68 -3.26
CA TYR A 71 7.16 37.00 -4.23
C TYR A 71 7.14 36.02 -5.41
N THR A 72 7.20 34.72 -5.13
CA THR A 72 7.30 33.67 -6.16
C THR A 72 5.99 33.46 -6.92
N TYR A 73 4.82 33.57 -6.29
CA TYR A 73 3.53 33.52 -6.98
C TYR A 73 3.33 34.70 -7.93
N ASN A 74 3.90 35.87 -7.61
CA ASN A 74 3.92 37.00 -8.55
C ASN A 74 4.82 36.74 -9.76
N LEU A 75 5.91 35.96 -9.60
CA LEU A 75 6.71 35.48 -10.73
C LEU A 75 5.92 34.48 -11.59
N ILE A 76 5.19 33.55 -10.95
CA ILE A 76 4.30 32.62 -11.67
C ILE A 76 3.26 33.38 -12.49
N ALA A 77 2.64 34.42 -11.91
CA ALA A 77 1.64 35.23 -12.59
C ALA A 77 2.19 35.90 -13.87
N ASP A 78 3.47 36.33 -13.85
CA ASP A 78 4.13 36.85 -15.06
C ASP A 78 4.40 35.75 -16.10
N CYS A 79 4.63 34.51 -15.66
CA CYS A 79 4.91 33.38 -16.55
C CYS A 79 3.66 32.68 -17.10
N TYR A 80 2.45 33.19 -16.80
CA TYR A 80 1.21 32.61 -17.31
C TYR A 80 1.13 32.64 -18.84
N ARG A 81 1.58 33.74 -19.44
CA ARG A 81 1.70 33.93 -20.89
C ARG A 81 3.17 33.78 -21.33
N TYR A 82 3.39 33.26 -22.54
CA TYR A 82 4.71 33.15 -23.18
C TYR A 82 4.68 33.70 -24.62
N PRO A 83 5.72 34.42 -25.09
CA PRO A 83 6.94 34.80 -24.36
C PRO A 83 6.77 36.06 -23.50
N ASP A 84 5.73 36.86 -23.75
CA ASP A 84 5.44 38.11 -23.03
C ASP A 84 4.30 37.92 -22.00
N PRO A 85 4.38 38.51 -20.79
CA PRO A 85 3.38 38.37 -19.73
C PRO A 85 1.99 38.95 -20.04
N ILE A 86 1.84 39.77 -21.08
CA ILE A 86 0.56 40.40 -21.47
C ILE A 86 0.14 39.91 -22.84
N ASN A 87 1.02 39.99 -23.84
CA ASN A 87 0.70 39.71 -25.24
C ASN A 87 1.01 38.26 -25.65
N GLY A 88 1.63 37.46 -24.77
CA GLY A 88 1.97 36.08 -25.06
C GLY A 88 0.75 35.13 -25.08
N LYS A 89 0.98 33.92 -25.59
CA LYS A 89 0.01 32.82 -25.56
C LYS A 89 -0.12 32.27 -24.13
N ARG A 90 -1.35 32.01 -23.69
CA ARG A 90 -1.65 31.41 -22.38
C ARG A 90 -1.13 29.99 -22.26
N ASN A 91 -0.57 29.66 -21.10
CA ASN A 91 -0.29 28.30 -20.66
C ASN A 91 -1.37 27.86 -19.68
N TYR A 92 -2.10 26.78 -19.98
CA TYR A 92 -3.25 26.36 -19.17
C TYR A 92 -2.89 25.45 -18.00
N THR A 93 -1.66 24.93 -17.99
CA THR A 93 -1.17 24.04 -16.93
C THR A 93 0.24 24.45 -16.54
N TYR A 94 0.63 24.11 -15.31
CA TYR A 94 1.97 24.40 -14.82
C TYR A 94 3.03 23.70 -15.70
N MET A 95 2.81 22.44 -16.07
CA MET A 95 3.70 21.72 -16.98
C MET A 95 3.87 22.42 -18.33
N GLN A 96 2.80 22.97 -18.91
CA GLN A 96 2.88 23.71 -20.17
C GLN A 96 3.76 24.96 -20.04
N ALA A 97 3.60 25.74 -18.95
CA ALA A 97 4.43 26.91 -18.71
C ALA A 97 5.91 26.53 -18.52
N VAL A 98 6.19 25.48 -17.73
CA VAL A 98 7.55 24.98 -17.55
C VAL A 98 8.15 24.50 -18.88
N HIS A 99 7.37 23.81 -19.72
CA HIS A 99 7.82 23.37 -21.03
C HIS A 99 8.11 24.57 -21.95
N ALA A 100 7.24 25.59 -21.96
CA ALA A 100 7.40 26.78 -22.79
C ALA A 100 8.65 27.61 -22.42
N TYR A 101 8.94 27.76 -21.13
CA TYR A 101 10.07 28.57 -20.67
C TYR A 101 11.39 27.81 -20.52
N LEU A 102 11.38 26.55 -20.07
CA LEU A 102 12.59 25.80 -19.73
C LEU A 102 12.91 24.66 -20.72
N GLY A 103 11.92 24.22 -21.52
CA GLY A 103 12.08 23.09 -22.44
C GLY A 103 12.51 21.78 -21.75
N GLY A 104 13.08 20.88 -22.55
CA GLY A 104 13.66 19.62 -22.09
C GLY A 104 12.69 18.76 -21.25
N THR A 105 13.22 18.04 -20.27
CA THR A 105 12.44 17.14 -19.39
C THR A 105 11.93 17.82 -18.11
N MET A 106 12.18 19.12 -17.91
CA MET A 106 11.83 19.84 -16.68
C MET A 106 10.32 19.89 -16.42
N HIS A 107 9.52 19.94 -17.48
CA HIS A 107 8.06 19.88 -17.36
C HIS A 107 7.58 18.52 -16.83
N VAL A 108 8.26 17.41 -17.16
CA VAL A 108 7.96 16.08 -16.60
C VAL A 108 8.28 16.06 -15.10
N PHE A 109 9.43 16.61 -14.69
CA PHE A 109 9.75 16.74 -13.27
C PHE A 109 8.72 17.59 -12.52
N CYS A 110 8.29 18.72 -13.09
CA CYS A 110 7.20 19.54 -12.55
C CYS A 110 5.91 18.72 -12.40
N GLY A 111 5.52 17.98 -13.44
CA GLY A 111 4.33 17.13 -13.43
C GLY A 111 4.39 16.05 -12.35
N LEU A 112 5.51 15.33 -12.23
CA LEU A 112 5.70 14.30 -11.22
C LEU A 112 5.50 14.84 -9.80
N ILE A 113 6.11 15.99 -9.49
CA ILE A 113 5.97 16.62 -8.18
C ILE A 113 4.56 17.17 -7.97
N GLN A 114 3.98 17.86 -8.95
CA GLN A 114 2.66 18.46 -8.87
C GLN A 114 1.57 17.40 -8.64
N TYR A 115 1.52 16.38 -9.49
CA TYR A 115 0.52 15.32 -9.42
C TYR A 115 0.76 14.36 -8.25
N GLY A 116 2.02 14.09 -7.91
CA GLY A 116 2.38 13.35 -6.70
C GLY A 116 1.90 14.07 -5.43
N LYS A 117 2.08 15.40 -5.36
CA LYS A 117 1.56 16.21 -4.26
C LYS A 117 0.04 16.24 -4.22
N LEU A 118 -0.65 16.40 -5.35
CA LEU A 118 -2.12 16.33 -5.41
C LEU A 118 -2.64 14.98 -4.89
N ALA A 119 -2.04 13.87 -5.32
CA ALA A 119 -2.37 12.54 -4.81
C ALA A 119 -2.13 12.44 -3.29
N GLY A 120 -0.99 12.92 -2.81
CA GLY A 120 -0.69 12.99 -1.39
C GLY A 120 -1.71 13.79 -0.58
N ILE A 121 -2.17 14.95 -1.07
CA ILE A 121 -3.18 15.75 -0.35
C ILE A 121 -4.50 14.97 -0.19
N THR A 122 -4.92 14.18 -1.18
CA THR A 122 -6.14 13.36 -1.06
C THR A 122 -6.05 12.30 0.06
N VAL A 123 -4.85 11.74 0.27
CA VAL A 123 -4.56 10.86 1.42
C VAL A 123 -4.67 11.67 2.72
N GLY A 124 -4.07 12.85 2.78
CA GLY A 124 -4.10 13.74 3.94
C GLY A 124 -5.52 14.13 4.33
N TYR A 125 -6.38 14.45 3.37
CA TYR A 125 -7.79 14.75 3.61
C TYR A 125 -8.57 13.54 4.13
N THR A 126 -8.26 12.33 3.67
CA THR A 126 -8.85 11.10 4.21
C THR A 126 -8.47 10.90 5.68
N ILE A 127 -7.20 11.12 6.04
CA ILE A 127 -6.72 11.07 7.44
C ILE A 127 -7.44 12.15 8.28
N THR A 128 -7.50 13.37 7.77
CA THR A 128 -8.07 14.54 8.44
C THR A 128 -9.56 14.33 8.74
N SER A 129 -10.35 13.93 7.73
CA SER A 129 -11.77 13.63 7.87
C SER A 129 -12.03 12.53 8.89
N SER A 130 -11.26 11.43 8.83
CA SER A 130 -11.44 10.32 9.76
C SER A 130 -11.17 10.72 11.21
N THR A 131 -10.13 11.54 11.43
CA THR A 131 -9.75 12.06 12.75
C THR A 131 -10.85 12.96 13.30
N SER A 132 -11.42 13.83 12.45
CA SER A 132 -12.53 14.71 12.83
C SER A 132 -13.83 13.95 13.10
N LEU A 133 -14.15 12.91 12.32
CA LEU A 133 -15.31 12.04 12.59
C LEU A 133 -15.17 11.29 13.92
N VAL A 134 -13.97 10.79 14.25
CA VAL A 134 -13.70 10.20 15.55
C VAL A 134 -13.80 11.23 16.68
N ALA A 135 -13.33 12.46 16.45
CA ALA A 135 -13.46 13.56 17.41
C ALA A 135 -14.94 13.89 17.71
N ILE A 136 -15.80 13.96 16.68
CA ILE A 136 -17.26 14.13 16.85
C ILE A 136 -17.84 13.00 17.70
N LYS A 137 -17.48 11.76 17.41
CA LYS A 137 -17.99 10.62 18.17
C LYS A 137 -17.52 10.61 19.62
N LYS A 138 -16.28 11.03 19.88
CA LYS A 138 -15.76 11.22 21.24
C LYS A 138 -16.56 12.30 21.97
N ALA A 139 -16.76 13.47 21.37
CA ALA A 139 -17.57 14.56 21.93
C ALA A 139 -18.96 14.07 22.35
N ILE A 140 -19.68 13.39 21.45
CA ILE A 140 -21.01 12.86 21.72
C ILE A 140 -20.97 11.77 22.81
N CYS A 141 -19.95 10.90 22.80
CA CYS A 141 -19.80 9.83 23.77
C CYS A 141 -19.58 10.35 25.19
N PHE A 142 -18.64 11.29 25.36
CA PHE A 142 -18.34 11.88 26.67
C PHE A 142 -19.49 12.73 27.21
N HIS A 143 -20.20 13.44 26.33
CA HIS A 143 -21.42 14.15 26.72
C HIS A 143 -22.52 13.19 27.19
N LYS A 144 -22.79 12.10 26.45
CA LYS A 144 -23.86 11.14 26.81
C LYS A 144 -23.52 10.22 27.99
N ARG A 145 -22.26 9.85 28.17
CA ARG A 145 -21.83 8.78 29.10
C ARG A 145 -20.99 9.29 30.28
N GLY A 146 -20.72 10.59 30.35
CA GLY A 146 -19.93 11.21 31.41
C GLY A 146 -18.42 11.14 31.16
N HIS A 147 -17.65 11.89 31.96
CA HIS A 147 -16.23 12.14 31.71
C HIS A 147 -15.33 10.91 31.90
N GLN A 148 -15.79 9.92 32.66
CA GLN A 148 -15.07 8.68 32.95
C GLN A 148 -15.38 7.54 31.94
N ALA A 149 -16.17 7.81 30.90
CA ALA A 149 -16.56 6.80 29.93
C ALA A 149 -15.39 6.36 29.02
N TYR A 150 -15.32 5.05 28.72
CA TYR A 150 -14.36 4.52 27.75
C TYR A 150 -14.78 4.86 26.31
N CYS A 151 -14.34 6.02 25.81
CA CYS A 151 -14.68 6.54 24.48
C CYS A 151 -13.48 6.47 23.50
N LYS A 152 -12.93 5.27 23.28
CA LYS A 152 -11.89 5.02 22.26
C LYS A 152 -12.49 4.41 20.99
N PHE A 153 -12.17 4.99 19.83
CA PHE A 153 -12.64 4.53 18.52
C PHE A 153 -11.47 4.43 17.53
N SER A 154 -11.56 3.48 16.60
CA SER A 154 -10.60 3.34 15.49
C SER A 154 -10.91 4.34 14.37
N ASN A 155 -9.88 4.89 13.72
CA ASN A 155 -10.03 5.76 12.56
C ASN A 155 -10.39 4.99 11.27
N ASN A 156 -10.00 3.71 11.16
CA ASN A 156 -10.10 2.95 9.91
C ASN A 156 -11.53 2.87 9.32
N PRO A 157 -12.59 2.59 10.11
CA PRO A 157 -13.95 2.58 9.57
C PRO A 157 -14.37 3.93 8.96
N TYR A 158 -13.91 5.03 9.55
CA TYR A 158 -14.20 6.38 9.06
C TYR A 158 -13.38 6.74 7.82
N MET A 159 -12.14 6.24 7.70
CA MET A 159 -11.37 6.36 6.46
C MET A 159 -12.05 5.62 5.31
N ILE A 160 -12.51 4.37 5.55
CA ILE A 160 -13.25 3.58 4.55
C ILE A 160 -14.57 4.27 4.19
N GLY A 161 -15.32 4.75 5.18
CA GLY A 161 -16.56 5.51 4.97
C GLY A 161 -16.35 6.77 4.12
N PHE A 162 -15.33 7.56 4.44
CA PHE A 162 -14.96 8.73 3.64
C PHE A 162 -14.53 8.32 2.23
N GLY A 163 -13.72 7.27 2.08
CA GLY A 163 -13.31 6.74 0.78
C GLY A 163 -14.50 6.28 -0.08
N MET A 164 -15.48 5.58 0.49
CA MET A 164 -16.71 5.19 -0.21
C MET A 164 -17.51 6.41 -0.69
N LEU A 165 -17.64 7.44 0.16
CA LEU A 165 -18.25 8.71 -0.25
C LEU A 165 -17.48 9.36 -1.40
N GLN A 166 -16.15 9.38 -1.33
CA GLN A 166 -15.32 9.96 -2.39
C GLN A 166 -15.36 9.15 -3.70
N ILE A 167 -15.51 7.82 -3.66
CA ILE A 167 -15.75 7.02 -4.87
C ILE A 167 -16.98 7.51 -5.61
N LEU A 168 -18.08 7.79 -4.90
CA LEU A 168 -19.32 8.30 -5.48
C LEU A 168 -19.14 9.71 -6.04
N LEU A 169 -18.60 10.63 -5.23
CA LEU A 169 -18.45 12.04 -5.61
C LEU A 169 -17.42 12.23 -6.75
N SER A 170 -16.37 11.40 -6.78
CA SER A 170 -15.36 11.44 -7.84
C SER A 170 -15.89 11.01 -9.20
N GLN A 171 -17.10 10.44 -9.31
CA GLN A 171 -17.70 10.18 -10.63
C GLN A 171 -18.28 11.42 -11.29
N ILE A 172 -18.39 12.55 -10.58
CA ILE A 172 -18.91 13.78 -11.14
C ILE A 172 -17.87 14.37 -12.12
N PRO A 173 -18.23 14.56 -13.41
CA PRO A 173 -17.24 14.84 -14.46
C PRO A 173 -16.85 16.31 -14.60
N ASN A 174 -17.58 17.26 -14.00
CA ASN A 174 -17.37 18.69 -14.28
C ASN A 174 -17.28 19.57 -13.01
N PHE A 175 -16.22 20.38 -12.94
CA PHE A 175 -15.95 21.37 -11.89
C PHE A 175 -17.08 22.40 -11.74
N HIS A 176 -17.74 22.80 -12.84
CA HIS A 176 -18.87 23.75 -12.78
C HIS A 176 -20.08 23.21 -12.00
N LYS A 177 -20.25 21.88 -11.97
CA LYS A 177 -21.30 21.23 -11.16
C LYS A 177 -20.93 21.14 -9.68
N LEU A 178 -19.67 21.43 -9.32
CA LEU A 178 -19.15 21.39 -7.95
C LEU A 178 -19.01 22.79 -7.32
N THR A 179 -19.37 23.86 -8.05
CA THR A 179 -19.27 25.26 -7.57
C THR A 179 -19.92 25.45 -6.20
N TYR A 180 -21.11 24.87 -6.00
CA TYR A 180 -21.80 24.90 -4.70
C TYR A 180 -20.99 24.22 -3.59
N ILE A 181 -20.42 23.04 -3.89
CA ILE A 181 -19.60 22.26 -2.95
C ILE A 181 -18.32 23.03 -2.58
N SER A 182 -17.68 23.70 -3.54
CA SER A 182 -16.49 24.53 -3.27
C SER A 182 -16.80 25.76 -2.42
N THR A 183 -17.94 26.41 -2.62
CA THR A 183 -18.37 27.57 -1.80
C THR A 183 -18.66 27.13 -0.36
N VAL A 184 -19.34 26.00 -0.17
CA VAL A 184 -19.59 25.43 1.16
C VAL A 184 -18.27 25.04 1.84
N ALA A 185 -17.31 24.47 1.10
CA ALA A 185 -15.99 24.16 1.63
C ALA A 185 -15.22 25.42 2.07
N ALA A 186 -15.33 26.53 1.33
CA ALA A 186 -14.74 27.81 1.69
C ALA A 186 -15.36 28.40 2.98
N ILE A 187 -16.68 28.37 3.12
CA ILE A 187 -17.37 28.90 4.31
C ILE A 187 -17.00 28.08 5.55
N THR A 188 -17.02 26.75 5.41
CA THR A 188 -16.69 25.84 6.52
C THR A 188 -15.21 25.95 6.93
N SER A 189 -14.31 26.38 6.04
CA SER A 189 -12.89 26.58 6.35
C SER A 189 -12.66 27.68 7.38
N PHE A 190 -13.28 28.84 7.17
CA PHE A 190 -13.31 29.92 8.15
C PHE A 190 -14.04 29.51 9.42
N GLY A 191 -15.14 28.77 9.27
CA GLY A 191 -15.93 28.28 10.40
C GLY A 191 -15.08 27.52 11.42
N TYR A 192 -14.35 26.47 11.00
CA TYR A 192 -13.55 25.69 11.95
C TYR A 192 -12.34 26.48 12.47
N ALA A 193 -11.75 27.38 11.67
CA ALA A 193 -10.62 28.19 12.07
C ALA A 193 -11.01 29.19 13.17
N PHE A 194 -12.12 29.91 12.98
CA PHE A 194 -12.65 30.84 13.98
C PHE A 194 -13.17 30.13 15.23
N ILE A 195 -13.80 28.96 15.09
CA ILE A 195 -14.19 28.16 16.26
C ILE A 195 -12.95 27.76 17.07
N GLY A 196 -11.90 27.24 16.41
CA GLY A 196 -10.66 26.85 17.08
C GLY A 196 -9.96 28.04 17.76
N SER A 197 -9.87 29.19 17.08
CA SER A 197 -9.32 30.42 17.65
C SER A 197 -10.16 30.97 18.80
N GLY A 198 -11.49 30.99 18.67
CA GLY A 198 -12.40 31.48 19.72
C GLY A 198 -12.38 30.61 20.98
N LEU A 199 -12.38 29.28 20.81
CA LEU A 199 -12.19 28.35 21.92
C LEU A 199 -10.83 28.53 22.59
N SER A 200 -9.76 28.73 21.81
CA SER A 200 -8.42 29.00 22.34
C SER A 200 -8.38 30.30 23.14
N LEU A 201 -8.98 31.37 22.61
CA LEU A 201 -9.08 32.66 23.30
C LEU A 201 -9.86 32.53 24.61
N ALA A 202 -10.95 31.77 24.62
CA ALA A 202 -11.73 31.52 25.84
C ALA A 202 -10.89 30.81 26.92
N VAL A 203 -10.08 29.81 26.55
CA VAL A 203 -9.14 29.15 27.47
C VAL A 203 -8.14 30.15 28.04
N VAL A 204 -7.52 30.96 27.18
CA VAL A 204 -6.53 31.98 27.58
C VAL A 204 -7.14 33.01 28.53
N VAL A 205 -8.29 33.59 28.17
CA VAL A 205 -8.99 34.62 28.97
C VAL A 205 -9.49 34.05 30.30
N SER A 206 -9.82 32.75 30.36
CA SER A 206 -10.22 32.09 31.62
C SER A 206 -9.07 31.83 32.59
N GLY A 207 -7.83 32.20 32.24
CA GLY A 207 -6.64 31.95 33.06
C GLY A 207 -6.18 30.49 33.09
N LYS A 208 -6.73 29.64 32.21
CA LYS A 208 -6.43 28.20 32.12
C LYS A 208 -5.42 27.85 31.01
N GLY A 209 -4.80 28.85 30.40
CA GLY A 209 -3.77 28.63 29.38
C GLY A 209 -2.52 27.97 29.95
N GLU A 210 -1.92 27.07 29.19
CA GLU A 210 -0.66 26.42 29.56
C GLU A 210 0.56 27.36 29.39
N PRO A 211 1.68 27.11 30.11
CA PRO A 211 2.89 27.91 29.95
C PRO A 211 3.44 27.85 28.52
N THR A 212 3.74 29.02 27.95
CA THR A 212 4.37 29.16 26.62
C THR A 212 5.80 29.68 26.73
N ARG A 213 6.56 29.52 25.64
CA ARG A 213 7.98 29.90 25.56
C ARG A 213 8.32 30.64 24.28
N ILE A 214 9.37 31.46 24.38
CA ILE A 214 9.90 32.27 23.27
C ILE A 214 10.56 31.39 22.20
N PHE A 215 11.30 30.35 22.58
CA PHE A 215 12.12 29.49 21.69
C PHE A 215 11.67 28.01 21.65
N GLY A 216 10.36 27.80 21.76
CA GLY A 216 9.69 26.51 21.58
C GLY A 216 9.83 25.56 22.77
N SER A 217 9.44 24.31 22.55
CA SER A 217 9.30 23.29 23.58
C SER A 217 10.58 23.01 24.37
N LYS A 218 10.44 22.71 25.67
CA LYS A 218 11.58 22.45 26.56
C LYS A 218 12.12 21.03 26.38
N VAL A 219 13.45 20.91 26.29
CA VAL A 219 14.14 19.61 26.40
C VAL A 219 14.02 19.11 27.85
N GLY A 220 13.67 17.85 28.02
CA GLY A 220 13.42 17.25 29.33
C GLY A 220 13.25 15.73 29.27
N PRO A 221 12.84 15.08 30.37
CA PRO A 221 12.74 13.61 30.45
C PRO A 221 11.85 12.98 29.37
N GLY A 222 10.89 13.74 28.81
CA GLY A 222 9.98 13.30 27.74
C GLY A 222 10.29 13.85 26.33
N LEU A 223 11.36 14.63 26.15
CA LEU A 223 11.75 15.19 24.85
C LEU A 223 13.27 15.42 24.80
N SER A 224 13.98 14.63 23.99
CA SER A 224 15.42 14.82 23.78
C SER A 224 15.74 16.04 22.89
N GLU A 225 16.99 16.50 22.89
CA GLU A 225 17.44 17.56 21.97
C GLU A 225 17.25 17.16 20.51
N ALA A 226 17.54 15.89 20.18
CA ALA A 226 17.32 15.36 18.84
C ALA A 226 15.84 15.40 18.48
N ASP A 227 14.94 14.95 19.36
CA ASP A 227 13.49 14.99 19.13
C ASP A 227 12.98 16.41 18.92
N LYS A 228 13.51 17.38 19.66
CA LYS A 228 13.20 18.79 19.45
C LYS A 228 13.57 19.24 18.04
N ILE A 229 14.78 18.91 17.57
CA ILE A 229 15.23 19.25 16.21
C ILE A 229 14.33 18.59 15.15
N TRP A 230 14.00 17.30 15.31
CA TRP A 230 13.09 16.58 14.42
C TRP A 230 11.71 17.22 14.33
N ARG A 231 11.17 17.65 15.48
CA ARG A 231 9.87 18.33 15.56
C ARG A 231 9.92 19.73 14.94
N VAL A 232 11.01 20.48 15.12
CA VAL A 232 11.24 21.77 14.46
C VAL A 232 11.26 21.59 12.94
N PHE A 233 11.95 20.59 12.42
CA PHE A 233 11.97 20.30 10.99
C PHE A 233 10.59 19.91 10.45
N SER A 234 9.85 19.06 11.16
CA SER A 234 8.44 18.77 10.83
C SER A 234 7.56 20.03 10.86
N ALA A 235 7.76 20.92 11.82
CA ALA A 235 7.02 22.18 11.90
C ALA A 235 7.27 23.09 10.69
N LEU A 236 8.51 23.17 10.19
CA LEU A 236 8.82 23.87 8.95
C LEU A 236 8.03 23.29 7.77
N GLY A 237 7.95 21.97 7.66
CA GLY A 237 7.13 21.30 6.63
C GLY A 237 5.64 21.63 6.75
N ASN A 238 5.09 21.66 7.95
CA ASN A 238 3.68 22.02 8.18
C ASN A 238 3.38 23.47 7.77
N ILE A 239 4.27 24.41 8.10
CA ILE A 239 4.16 25.81 7.65
C ILE A 239 4.28 25.89 6.12
N ALA A 240 5.23 25.14 5.53
CA ALA A 240 5.43 25.06 4.09
C ALA A 240 4.19 24.58 3.34
N LEU A 241 3.50 23.57 3.88
CA LEU A 241 2.23 23.10 3.34
C LEU A 241 1.15 24.18 3.44
N ALA A 242 1.04 24.84 4.61
CA ALA A 242 0.04 25.86 4.86
C ALA A 242 0.20 27.06 3.92
N CYS A 243 1.40 27.41 3.48
CA CYS A 243 1.63 28.55 2.57
C CYS A 243 1.50 28.19 1.07
N SER A 244 0.94 27.03 0.71
CA SER A 244 1.01 26.50 -0.66
C SER A 244 -0.35 26.31 -1.34
N TYR A 245 -0.51 26.89 -2.53
CA TYR A 245 -1.54 26.50 -3.52
C TYR A 245 -0.98 26.28 -4.93
N ALA A 246 0.33 26.09 -5.06
CA ALA A 246 1.03 25.99 -6.35
C ALA A 246 0.56 24.82 -7.22
N THR A 247 -0.09 23.81 -6.63
CA THR A 247 -0.64 22.67 -7.36
C THR A 247 -1.83 23.01 -8.25
N VAL A 248 -2.52 24.12 -7.98
CA VAL A 248 -3.72 24.57 -8.71
C VAL A 248 -3.65 26.04 -9.14
N VAL A 249 -2.48 26.68 -9.02
CA VAL A 249 -2.29 28.10 -9.37
C VAL A 249 -2.66 28.41 -10.82
N TYR A 250 -2.30 27.53 -11.76
CA TYR A 250 -2.64 27.68 -13.17
C TYR A 250 -4.12 27.43 -13.45
N ASP A 251 -4.74 26.47 -12.75
CA ASP A 251 -6.19 26.23 -12.86
C ASP A 251 -6.98 27.45 -12.36
N ILE A 252 -6.53 28.10 -11.27
CA ILE A 252 -7.11 29.35 -10.76
C ILE A 252 -6.90 30.50 -11.76
N MET A 253 -5.69 30.68 -12.29
CA MET A 253 -5.41 31.71 -13.29
C MET A 253 -6.23 31.53 -14.57
N ASP A 254 -6.49 30.29 -15.00
CA ASP A 254 -7.31 29.99 -16.18
C ASP A 254 -8.80 30.30 -15.97
N THR A 255 -9.22 30.74 -14.78
CA THR A 255 -10.58 31.28 -14.56
C THR A 255 -10.70 32.78 -14.77
N LEU A 256 -9.58 33.52 -14.83
CA LEU A 256 -9.57 34.98 -14.87
C LEU A 256 -10.03 35.53 -16.23
N LYS A 257 -10.77 36.64 -16.18
CA LYS A 257 -11.09 37.47 -17.35
C LYS A 257 -9.83 37.97 -18.04
N SER A 258 -9.90 38.06 -19.36
CA SER A 258 -8.82 38.57 -20.24
C SER A 258 -8.47 40.05 -20.00
N HIS A 259 -9.46 40.87 -19.60
CA HIS A 259 -9.26 42.29 -19.28
C HIS A 259 -9.80 42.63 -17.88
N PRO A 260 -9.01 43.31 -17.02
CA PRO A 260 -7.59 43.67 -17.19
C PRO A 260 -6.66 42.43 -17.24
N PRO A 261 -5.38 42.55 -17.68
CA PRO A 261 -4.50 41.39 -17.85
C PRO A 261 -4.45 40.46 -16.63
N GLU A 262 -4.45 39.14 -16.87
CA GLU A 262 -4.59 38.11 -15.84
C GLU A 262 -3.43 38.19 -14.83
N CYS A 263 -2.21 38.46 -15.31
CA CYS A 263 -1.04 38.64 -14.45
C CYS A 263 -1.24 39.77 -13.43
N LYS A 264 -1.87 40.89 -13.81
CA LYS A 264 -2.16 42.02 -12.90
C LYS A 264 -3.24 41.65 -11.88
N GLN A 265 -4.30 40.96 -12.32
CA GLN A 265 -5.36 40.50 -11.43
C GLN A 265 -4.82 39.47 -10.43
N MET A 266 -4.08 38.48 -10.91
CA MET A 266 -3.49 37.43 -10.11
C MET A 266 -2.52 37.98 -9.07
N LYS A 267 -1.64 38.93 -9.41
CA LYS A 267 -0.74 39.56 -8.43
C LYS A 267 -1.48 40.26 -7.30
N LYS A 268 -2.58 40.96 -7.61
CA LYS A 268 -3.44 41.57 -6.58
C LYS A 268 -4.07 40.50 -5.68
N SER A 269 -4.58 39.43 -6.27
CA SER A 269 -5.14 38.29 -5.54
C SER A 269 -4.11 37.55 -4.69
N ASN A 270 -2.87 37.40 -5.17
CA ASN A 270 -1.77 36.77 -4.42
C ASN A 270 -1.47 37.54 -3.14
N VAL A 271 -1.30 38.87 -3.25
CA VAL A 271 -1.04 39.73 -2.09
C VAL A 271 -2.22 39.69 -1.11
N LEU A 272 -3.45 39.91 -1.60
CA LEU A 272 -4.62 39.93 -0.75
C LEU A 272 -4.87 38.58 -0.07
N GLY A 273 -4.90 37.51 -0.85
CA GLY A 273 -5.14 36.16 -0.38
C GLY A 273 -4.12 35.72 0.64
N ILE A 274 -2.82 35.75 0.31
CA ILE A 274 -1.77 35.28 1.22
C ILE A 274 -1.68 36.15 2.49
N THR A 275 -1.98 37.45 2.41
CA THR A 275 -2.03 38.31 3.60
C THR A 275 -3.16 37.92 4.54
N ILE A 276 -4.40 37.75 4.02
CA ILE A 276 -5.56 37.29 4.80
C ILE A 276 -5.24 35.92 5.45
N MET A 277 -4.65 35.02 4.67
CA MET A 277 -4.22 33.71 5.14
C MET A 277 -3.22 33.80 6.28
N THR A 278 -2.20 34.63 6.14
CA THR A 278 -1.14 34.80 7.15
C THR A 278 -1.70 35.35 8.45
N LEU A 279 -2.64 36.30 8.37
CA LEU A 279 -3.33 36.82 9.56
C LEU A 279 -4.13 35.73 10.27
N LEU A 280 -4.89 34.94 9.52
CA LEU A 280 -5.64 33.81 10.08
C LEU A 280 -4.71 32.74 10.68
N PHE A 281 -3.59 32.48 10.03
CA PHE A 281 -2.59 31.53 10.46
C PHE A 281 -1.92 31.94 11.76
N LEU A 282 -1.52 33.21 11.88
CA LEU A 282 -0.99 33.78 13.12
C LEU A 282 -2.03 33.76 14.25
N LEU A 283 -3.30 34.02 13.92
CA LEU A 283 -4.41 33.95 14.88
C LEU A 283 -4.61 32.52 15.41
N CYS A 284 -4.77 31.52 14.53
CA CYS A 284 -4.97 30.13 14.93
C CYS A 284 -3.72 29.54 15.59
N GLY A 285 -2.55 29.78 15.02
CA GLY A 285 -1.27 29.29 15.54
C GLY A 285 -0.93 29.89 16.90
N GLY A 286 -1.04 31.22 17.01
CA GLY A 286 -0.75 31.97 18.24
C GLY A 286 -1.73 31.66 19.35
N LEU A 287 -3.04 31.76 19.11
CA LEU A 287 -4.04 31.47 20.16
C LEU A 287 -4.02 29.99 20.57
N GLY A 288 -3.87 29.07 19.62
CA GLY A 288 -3.77 27.65 19.95
C GLY A 288 -2.54 27.32 20.79
N TYR A 289 -1.39 27.93 20.48
CA TYR A 289 -0.20 27.79 21.32
C TYR A 289 -0.38 28.45 22.69
N ALA A 290 -0.99 29.64 22.76
CA ALA A 290 -1.31 30.32 24.01
C ALA A 290 -2.25 29.49 24.92
N ALA A 291 -3.18 28.74 24.33
CA ALA A 291 -4.10 27.89 25.08
C ALA A 291 -3.42 26.62 25.61
N PHE A 292 -2.55 25.97 24.81
CA PHE A 292 -2.10 24.60 25.09
C PHE A 292 -0.59 24.43 25.34
N GLY A 293 0.24 25.46 25.16
CA GLY A 293 1.67 25.41 25.46
C GLY A 293 2.41 24.28 24.72
N ASP A 294 3.31 23.59 25.41
CA ASP A 294 4.05 22.45 24.84
C ASP A 294 3.16 21.22 24.52
N HIS A 295 1.90 21.23 24.99
CA HIS A 295 0.91 20.17 24.79
C HIS A 295 -0.05 20.44 23.62
N THR A 296 0.20 21.47 22.80
CA THR A 296 -0.66 21.77 21.65
C THR A 296 -0.83 20.54 20.75
N PRO A 297 -2.07 20.13 20.42
CA PRO A 297 -2.31 18.98 19.55
C PRO A 297 -2.01 19.31 18.08
N GLY A 298 -1.73 18.29 17.27
CA GLY A 298 -1.57 18.43 15.81
C GLY A 298 -2.81 18.93 15.08
N ASN A 299 -4.00 18.78 15.67
CA ASN A 299 -5.22 19.45 15.22
C ASN A 299 -5.77 20.27 16.39
N ILE A 300 -5.76 21.60 16.27
CA ILE A 300 -6.20 22.53 17.32
C ILE A 300 -7.56 22.16 17.94
N LEU A 301 -8.52 21.68 17.15
CA LEU A 301 -9.86 21.32 17.63
C LEU A 301 -9.91 20.04 18.46
N THR A 302 -8.82 19.27 18.53
CA THR A 302 -8.73 18.07 19.38
C THR A 302 -8.18 18.36 20.78
N GLY A 303 -7.75 19.60 21.05
CA GLY A 303 -7.11 20.00 22.31
C GLY A 303 -8.07 20.42 23.42
N PHE A 304 -9.28 20.87 23.07
CA PHE A 304 -10.23 21.47 24.02
C PHE A 304 -10.90 20.48 24.99
N GLY A 305 -10.55 19.19 24.93
CA GLY A 305 -11.33 18.15 25.58
C GLY A 305 -12.68 17.95 24.88
N PHE A 306 -13.34 16.83 25.19
CA PHE A 306 -14.59 16.42 24.54
C PHE A 306 -15.82 16.71 25.42
N TYR A 307 -15.72 17.72 26.29
CA TYR A 307 -16.61 17.90 27.45
C TYR A 307 -17.56 19.08 27.29
N GLU A 308 -17.11 20.32 27.51
CA GLU A 308 -17.96 21.50 27.29
C GLU A 308 -17.14 22.69 26.74
N PRO A 309 -17.63 23.43 25.72
CA PRO A 309 -18.86 23.17 24.96
C PRO A 309 -18.64 22.08 23.89
N PHE A 310 -19.10 20.84 24.14
CA PHE A 310 -18.87 19.72 23.21
C PHE A 310 -19.49 19.96 21.83
N TRP A 311 -20.63 20.65 21.79
CA TRP A 311 -21.36 20.94 20.55
C TRP A 311 -20.56 21.84 19.62
N LEU A 312 -19.79 22.79 20.17
CA LEU A 312 -18.98 23.72 19.39
C LEU A 312 -17.73 23.02 18.84
N VAL A 313 -17.10 22.15 19.64
CA VAL A 313 -16.01 21.27 19.18
C VAL A 313 -16.51 20.29 18.10
N ALA A 314 -17.70 19.71 18.29
CA ALA A 314 -18.32 18.83 17.30
C ALA A 314 -18.64 19.58 16.01
N LEU A 315 -19.22 20.79 16.09
CA LEU A 315 -19.51 21.65 14.95
C LEU A 315 -18.24 22.01 14.17
N GLY A 316 -17.17 22.39 14.86
CA GLY A 316 -15.87 22.66 14.22
C GLY A 316 -15.33 21.44 13.45
N ASN A 317 -15.47 20.23 14.02
CA ASN A 317 -15.08 19.01 13.32
C ASN A 317 -16.03 18.63 12.17
N VAL A 318 -17.33 18.94 12.25
CA VAL A 318 -18.27 18.81 11.13
C VAL A 318 -17.84 19.71 9.98
N PHE A 319 -17.47 20.97 10.27
CA PHE A 319 -16.95 21.90 9.29
C PHE A 319 -15.66 21.41 8.63
N ILE A 320 -14.74 20.81 9.38
CA ILE A 320 -13.55 20.15 8.80
C ILE A 320 -13.97 19.07 7.80
N VAL A 321 -14.84 18.13 8.20
CA VAL A 321 -15.25 17.01 7.34
C VAL A 321 -15.92 17.53 6.07
N THR A 322 -16.85 18.48 6.19
CA THR A 322 -17.53 19.10 5.05
C THR A 322 -16.55 19.79 4.11
N HIS A 323 -15.59 20.55 4.65
CA HIS A 323 -14.51 21.15 3.86
C HIS A 323 -13.71 20.08 3.11
N MET A 324 -13.24 19.05 3.82
CA MET A 324 -12.40 17.99 3.23
C MET A 324 -13.14 17.25 2.12
N VAL A 325 -14.46 17.08 2.20
CA VAL A 325 -15.26 16.48 1.12
C VAL A 325 -15.15 17.29 -0.16
N GLY A 326 -15.34 18.62 -0.08
CA GLY A 326 -15.26 19.49 -1.25
C GLY A 326 -13.84 19.69 -1.76
N ALA A 327 -12.89 19.93 -0.86
CA ALA A 327 -11.49 20.13 -1.20
C ALA A 327 -10.88 18.88 -1.87
N TYR A 328 -11.26 17.67 -1.44
CA TYR A 328 -10.83 16.42 -2.08
C TYR A 328 -11.21 16.41 -3.56
N GLN A 329 -12.44 16.80 -3.89
CA GLN A 329 -12.89 16.84 -5.28
C GLN A 329 -12.15 17.91 -6.08
N VAL A 330 -11.93 19.10 -5.51
CA VAL A 330 -11.17 20.16 -6.18
C VAL A 330 -9.75 19.70 -6.53
N LEU A 331 -9.08 18.96 -5.65
CA LEU A 331 -7.69 18.54 -5.85
C LEU A 331 -7.51 17.21 -6.61
N ALA A 332 -8.50 16.31 -6.59
CA ALA A 332 -8.43 15.06 -7.35
C ALA A 332 -8.67 15.27 -8.86
N GLN A 333 -9.46 16.27 -9.25
CA GLN A 333 -9.88 16.47 -10.64
C GLN A 333 -8.73 16.78 -11.62
N PRO A 334 -7.73 17.63 -11.29
CA PRO A 334 -6.58 17.82 -12.18
C PRO A 334 -5.80 16.53 -12.45
N LEU A 335 -5.71 15.65 -11.44
CA LEU A 335 -5.07 14.33 -11.58
C LEU A 335 -5.90 13.38 -12.44
N PHE A 336 -7.22 13.36 -12.26
CA PHE A 336 -8.10 12.56 -13.13
C PHE A 336 -8.03 13.02 -14.57
N ARG A 337 -8.10 14.33 -14.80
CA ARG A 337 -8.06 14.93 -16.14
C ARG A 337 -6.79 14.55 -16.90
N ILE A 338 -5.60 14.63 -16.29
CA ILE A 338 -4.36 14.34 -17.02
C ILE A 338 -4.25 12.87 -17.42
N ILE A 339 -4.70 11.95 -16.56
CA ILE A 339 -4.67 10.50 -16.84
C ILE A 339 -5.72 10.14 -17.89
N GLU A 340 -6.92 10.71 -17.80
CA GLU A 340 -7.99 10.50 -18.76
C GLU A 340 -7.65 11.07 -20.14
N MET A 341 -7.10 12.29 -20.19
CA MET A 341 -6.61 12.87 -21.44
C MET A 341 -5.49 12.02 -22.05
N GLY A 342 -4.54 11.54 -21.23
CA GLY A 342 -3.48 10.64 -21.69
C GLY A 342 -4.04 9.33 -22.27
N ALA A 343 -4.99 8.70 -21.59
CA ALA A 343 -5.64 7.48 -22.07
C ALA A 343 -6.39 7.70 -23.39
N ASN A 344 -7.12 8.82 -23.51
CA ASN A 344 -7.84 9.17 -24.74
C ASN A 344 -6.88 9.38 -25.93
N MET A 345 -5.72 10.01 -25.70
CA MET A 345 -4.71 10.21 -26.76
C MET A 345 -4.02 8.90 -27.18
N VAL A 346 -3.72 8.01 -26.22
CA VAL A 346 -3.04 6.74 -26.51
C VAL A 346 -3.98 5.72 -27.16
N TRP A 347 -5.26 5.70 -26.77
CA TRP A 347 -6.25 4.74 -27.26
C TRP A 347 -7.52 5.44 -27.81
N PRO A 348 -7.42 6.21 -28.90
CA PRO A 348 -8.52 7.03 -29.40
C PRO A 348 -9.71 6.22 -29.95
N ARG A 349 -9.49 4.94 -30.29
CA ARG A 349 -10.51 4.03 -30.85
C ARG A 349 -11.12 3.07 -29.82
N SER A 350 -10.73 3.14 -28.56
CA SER A 350 -11.23 2.21 -27.54
C SER A 350 -12.59 2.66 -27.01
N ASP A 351 -13.60 1.81 -27.19
CA ASP A 351 -14.94 2.01 -26.60
C ASP A 351 -14.87 2.11 -25.07
N PHE A 352 -14.03 1.30 -24.42
CA PHE A 352 -13.88 1.35 -22.96
C PHE A 352 -13.44 2.74 -22.44
N ILE A 353 -12.61 3.43 -23.22
CA ILE A 353 -12.00 4.72 -22.85
C ILE A 353 -12.86 5.90 -23.31
N ASN A 354 -13.45 5.84 -24.50
CA ASN A 354 -14.10 7.01 -25.12
C ASN A 354 -15.63 6.94 -25.10
N LYS A 355 -16.24 5.76 -24.89
CA LYS A 355 -17.70 5.61 -24.93
C LYS A 355 -18.34 6.15 -23.66
N GLU A 356 -19.39 6.92 -23.85
CA GLU A 356 -20.22 7.50 -22.80
C GLU A 356 -21.56 6.74 -22.78
N TYR A 357 -21.88 6.11 -21.66
CA TYR A 357 -23.12 5.37 -21.46
C TYR A 357 -24.12 6.26 -20.70
N PRO A 358 -25.22 6.72 -21.32
CA PRO A 358 -26.21 7.52 -20.62
C PRO A 358 -26.97 6.66 -19.62
N THR A 359 -26.94 7.06 -18.35
CA THR A 359 -27.69 6.43 -17.27
C THR A 359 -28.63 7.44 -16.63
N LYS A 360 -29.87 7.03 -16.38
CA LYS A 360 -30.87 7.82 -15.67
C LYS A 360 -31.01 7.28 -14.24
N ILE A 361 -30.81 8.13 -13.24
CA ILE A 361 -31.22 7.86 -11.85
C ILE A 361 -32.23 8.95 -11.48
N GLY A 362 -33.51 8.59 -11.48
CA GLY A 362 -34.61 9.54 -11.26
C GLY A 362 -34.61 10.66 -12.32
N PRO A 363 -34.74 11.95 -11.93
CA PRO A 363 -34.73 13.08 -12.87
C PRO A 363 -33.32 13.43 -13.39
N LEU A 364 -32.26 12.85 -12.83
CA LEU A 364 -30.88 13.15 -13.19
C LEU A 364 -30.39 12.22 -14.31
N THR A 365 -30.00 12.83 -15.43
CA THR A 365 -29.26 12.17 -16.51
C THR A 365 -27.76 12.39 -16.31
N PHE A 366 -26.98 11.31 -16.29
CA PHE A 366 -25.52 11.38 -16.29
C PHE A 366 -24.93 10.36 -17.25
N SER A 367 -23.78 10.69 -17.84
CA SER A 367 -23.05 9.77 -18.70
C SER A 367 -21.93 9.11 -17.91
N VAL A 368 -21.92 7.78 -17.94
CA VAL A 368 -20.89 6.96 -17.30
C VAL A 368 -19.90 6.54 -18.37
N ASN A 369 -18.62 6.75 -18.10
CA ASN A 369 -17.54 6.17 -18.88
C ASN A 369 -16.89 5.08 -18.04
N LEU A 370 -16.75 3.88 -18.61
CA LEU A 370 -16.28 2.71 -17.86
C LEU A 370 -14.82 2.87 -17.38
N PHE A 371 -13.96 3.46 -18.21
CA PHE A 371 -12.59 3.77 -17.80
C PHE A 371 -12.55 4.75 -16.62
N ARG A 372 -13.27 5.88 -16.69
CA ARG A 372 -13.36 6.85 -15.59
C ARG A 372 -13.87 6.19 -14.32
N LEU A 373 -14.94 5.39 -14.41
CA LEU A 373 -15.52 4.71 -13.26
C LEU A 373 -14.49 3.81 -12.57
N ILE A 374 -13.83 2.93 -13.33
CA ILE A 374 -12.89 1.94 -12.78
C ILE A 374 -11.65 2.64 -12.25
N TRP A 375 -10.99 3.48 -13.04
CA TRP A 375 -9.74 4.11 -12.65
C TRP A 375 -9.92 5.04 -11.45
N ARG A 376 -10.94 5.90 -11.43
CA ARG A 376 -11.20 6.81 -10.29
C ARG A 376 -11.50 6.01 -9.02
N THR A 377 -12.24 4.90 -9.13
CA THR A 377 -12.50 4.01 -7.99
C THR A 377 -11.22 3.38 -7.45
N ILE A 378 -10.36 2.86 -8.33
CA ILE A 378 -9.05 2.31 -7.96
C ILE A 378 -8.21 3.38 -7.26
N TYR A 379 -8.16 4.60 -7.81
CA TYR A 379 -7.43 5.71 -7.23
C TYR A 379 -7.87 6.02 -5.80
N VAL A 380 -9.18 6.17 -5.56
CA VAL A 380 -9.71 6.46 -4.22
C VAL A 380 -9.45 5.29 -3.26
N ALA A 381 -9.58 4.04 -3.72
CA ALA A 381 -9.28 2.86 -2.91
C ALA A 381 -7.79 2.81 -2.50
N VAL A 382 -6.88 3.13 -3.41
CA VAL A 382 -5.43 3.22 -3.13
C VAL A 382 -5.14 4.35 -2.15
N ALA A 383 -5.67 5.56 -2.37
CA ALA A 383 -5.48 6.69 -1.46
C ALA A 383 -6.00 6.38 -0.04
N THR A 384 -7.16 5.74 0.06
CA THR A 384 -7.74 5.29 1.35
C THR A 384 -6.87 4.24 2.03
N THR A 385 -6.33 3.29 1.27
CA THR A 385 -5.45 2.24 1.81
C THR A 385 -4.13 2.83 2.32
N ILE A 386 -3.55 3.80 1.60
CA ILE A 386 -2.34 4.52 2.03
C ILE A 386 -2.63 5.30 3.32
N ALA A 387 -3.78 5.97 3.43
CA ALA A 387 -4.21 6.69 4.63
C ALA A 387 -4.31 5.75 5.85
N MET A 388 -4.84 4.54 5.65
CA MET A 388 -4.93 3.52 6.70
C MET A 388 -3.56 2.98 7.12
N ALA A 389 -2.59 2.93 6.20
CA ALA A 389 -1.24 2.45 6.49
C ALA A 389 -0.38 3.49 7.24
N MET A 390 -0.63 4.79 7.05
CA MET A 390 0.18 5.87 7.61
C MET A 390 -0.69 6.99 8.23
N PRO A 391 -1.39 6.77 9.35
CA PRO A 391 -2.30 7.76 9.96
C PRO A 391 -1.57 8.84 10.77
N PHE A 392 -0.35 9.24 10.38
CA PHE A 392 0.48 10.23 11.08
C PHE A 392 0.17 11.63 10.54
N PHE A 393 -0.75 12.36 11.17
CA PHE A 393 -1.27 13.62 10.64
C PHE A 393 -0.17 14.67 10.38
N ASN A 394 0.63 15.04 11.39
CA ASN A 394 1.61 16.11 11.26
C ASN A 394 2.77 15.73 10.33
N GLU A 395 3.30 14.53 10.50
CA GLU A 395 4.44 14.04 9.73
C GLU A 395 4.08 13.93 8.24
N PHE A 396 2.87 13.46 7.94
CA PHE A 396 2.40 13.36 6.56
C PHE A 396 2.18 14.74 5.93
N LEU A 397 1.56 15.69 6.65
CA LEU A 397 1.39 17.06 6.16
C LEU A 397 2.74 17.77 5.95
N ALA A 398 3.69 17.56 6.87
CA ALA A 398 5.03 18.11 6.77
C ALA A 398 5.76 17.60 5.51
N LEU A 399 5.59 16.32 5.18
CA LEU A 399 6.17 15.71 3.98
C LEU A 399 5.58 16.33 2.69
N LEU A 400 4.26 16.53 2.65
CA LEU A 400 3.59 17.18 1.51
C LEU A 400 4.03 18.64 1.35
N GLY A 401 4.27 19.33 2.47
CA GLY A 401 4.85 20.66 2.49
C GLY A 401 6.25 20.65 1.88
N ALA A 402 7.13 19.80 2.41
CA ALA A 402 8.51 19.68 1.98
C ALA A 402 8.67 19.33 0.49
N ILE A 403 7.95 18.31 0.00
CA ILE A 403 8.03 17.85 -1.39
C ILE A 403 7.52 18.93 -2.36
N GLY A 404 6.56 19.77 -1.94
CA GLY A 404 6.00 20.79 -2.81
C GLY A 404 6.70 22.15 -2.75
N PHE A 405 7.22 22.55 -1.59
CA PHE A 405 7.64 23.93 -1.32
C PHE A 405 8.78 24.36 -2.23
N TRP A 406 9.95 23.72 -2.14
CA TRP A 406 11.06 24.09 -3.01
C TRP A 406 10.74 23.95 -4.50
N PRO A 407 10.34 22.78 -5.03
CA PRO A 407 10.21 22.62 -6.48
C PRO A 407 9.10 23.49 -7.08
N LEU A 408 7.89 23.47 -6.52
CA LEU A 408 6.71 24.10 -7.14
C LEU A 408 6.52 25.56 -6.76
N ILE A 409 6.93 25.98 -5.55
CA ILE A 409 6.73 27.36 -5.09
C ILE A 409 7.98 28.20 -5.36
N VAL A 410 9.18 27.62 -5.30
CA VAL A 410 10.42 28.42 -5.35
C VAL A 410 11.20 28.19 -6.64
N PHE A 411 11.59 26.95 -6.92
CA PHE A 411 12.50 26.60 -8.01
C PHE A 411 11.92 26.92 -9.38
N PHE A 412 10.80 26.31 -9.77
CA PHE A 412 10.23 26.53 -11.11
C PHE A 412 9.88 28.01 -11.37
N PRO A 413 9.26 28.75 -10.43
CA PRO A 413 8.97 30.17 -10.66
C PRO A 413 10.22 31.00 -10.88
N ILE A 414 11.28 30.75 -10.09
CA ILE A 414 12.56 31.46 -10.24
C ILE A 414 13.22 31.12 -11.57
N GLN A 415 13.30 29.84 -11.96
CA GLN A 415 13.94 29.46 -13.22
C GLN A 415 13.15 29.98 -14.43
N MET A 416 11.81 29.90 -14.41
CA MET A 416 10.96 30.45 -15.46
C MET A 416 11.11 31.97 -15.55
N HIS A 417 11.21 32.67 -14.43
CA HIS A 417 11.43 34.12 -14.43
C HIS A 417 12.80 34.50 -14.99
N ILE A 418 13.87 33.76 -14.65
CA ILE A 418 15.21 33.94 -15.22
C ILE A 418 15.16 33.76 -16.74
N ALA A 419 14.46 32.73 -17.23
CA ALA A 419 14.27 32.50 -18.66
C ALA A 419 13.44 33.59 -19.32
N GLN A 420 12.33 34.02 -18.70
CA GLN A 420 11.45 35.06 -19.22
C GLN A 420 12.16 36.40 -19.36
N LYS A 421 12.91 36.82 -18.34
CA LYS A 421 13.62 38.11 -18.31
C LYS A 421 15.03 38.04 -18.87
N GLN A 422 15.46 36.88 -19.37
CA GLN A 422 16.80 36.65 -19.92
C GLN A 422 17.90 37.14 -18.95
N ILE A 423 17.75 36.82 -17.66
CA ILE A 423 18.67 37.31 -16.61
C ILE A 423 20.05 36.66 -16.82
N LYS A 424 21.07 37.50 -17.04
CA LYS A 424 22.45 37.04 -17.26
C LYS A 424 22.94 36.21 -16.07
N ARG A 425 23.48 35.01 -16.36
CA ARG A 425 24.13 34.14 -15.36
C ARG A 425 25.24 34.91 -14.64
N LEU A 426 25.40 34.65 -13.35
CA LEU A 426 26.36 35.32 -12.45
C LEU A 426 26.13 36.83 -12.22
N SER A 427 25.06 37.43 -12.75
CA SER A 427 24.65 38.76 -12.30
C SER A 427 24.19 38.73 -10.84
N LEU A 428 24.27 39.86 -10.12
CA LEU A 428 23.81 39.96 -8.72
C LEU A 428 22.36 39.47 -8.57
N LYS A 429 21.47 39.85 -9.49
CA LYS A 429 20.07 39.39 -9.51
C LYS A 429 19.96 37.87 -9.66
N TRP A 430 20.75 37.27 -10.55
CA TRP A 430 20.80 35.82 -10.70
C TRP A 430 21.31 35.14 -9.43
N CYS A 431 22.40 35.65 -8.83
CA CYS A 431 22.97 35.09 -7.60
C CYS A 431 21.98 35.15 -6.42
N VAL A 432 21.27 36.27 -6.24
CA VAL A 432 20.25 36.41 -5.19
C VAL A 432 19.09 35.42 -5.39
N LEU A 433 18.61 35.27 -6.63
CA LEU A 433 17.55 34.32 -6.95
C LEU A 433 17.97 32.86 -6.72
N GLN A 434 19.20 32.49 -7.11
CA GLN A 434 19.70 31.14 -6.85
C GLN A 434 19.96 30.90 -5.36
N LEU A 435 20.46 31.91 -4.62
CA LEU A 435 20.63 31.82 -3.17
C LEU A 435 19.29 31.58 -2.46
N LEU A 436 18.26 32.35 -2.82
CA LEU A 436 16.89 32.14 -2.31
C LEU A 436 16.41 30.71 -2.61
N SER A 437 16.60 30.23 -3.85
CA SER A 437 16.23 28.86 -4.22
C SER A 437 16.98 27.81 -3.40
N PHE A 438 18.29 28.01 -3.18
CA PHE A 438 19.13 27.09 -2.41
C PHE A 438 18.76 27.06 -0.93
N VAL A 439 18.50 28.21 -0.30
CA VAL A 439 18.03 28.25 1.10
C VAL A 439 16.69 27.52 1.24
N CYS A 440 15.74 27.77 0.34
CA CYS A 440 14.44 27.07 0.35
C CYS A 440 14.57 25.57 0.05
N PHE A 441 15.56 25.17 -0.76
CA PHE A 441 15.92 23.76 -0.97
C PHE A 441 16.36 23.11 0.34
N LEU A 442 17.30 23.72 1.06
CA LEU A 442 17.76 23.22 2.36
C LEU A 442 16.61 23.10 3.36
N VAL A 443 15.75 24.12 3.44
CA VAL A 443 14.54 24.09 4.28
C VAL A 443 13.62 22.93 3.91
N SER A 444 13.42 22.66 2.62
CA SER A 444 12.60 21.52 2.16
C SER A 444 13.25 20.18 2.46
N VAL A 445 14.58 20.06 2.34
CA VAL A 445 15.32 18.85 2.68
C VAL A 445 15.22 18.56 4.17
N VAL A 446 15.50 19.54 5.04
CA VAL A 446 15.39 19.32 6.49
C VAL A 446 13.95 19.03 6.88
N ALA A 447 12.95 19.69 6.29
CA ALA A 447 11.54 19.40 6.54
C ALA A 447 11.16 17.96 6.14
N ALA A 448 11.59 17.49 4.96
CA ALA A 448 11.34 16.12 4.51
C ALA A 448 12.00 15.08 5.44
N VAL A 449 13.22 15.37 5.90
CA VAL A 449 13.94 14.53 6.87
C VAL A 449 13.21 14.56 8.22
N GLY A 450 12.73 15.74 8.63
CA GLY A 450 11.86 15.98 9.79
C GLY A 450 10.58 15.16 9.81
N SER A 451 9.98 14.93 8.63
CA SER A 451 8.75 14.14 8.46
C SER A 451 8.97 12.63 8.63
N ILE A 452 10.21 12.17 8.72
CA ILE A 452 10.51 10.77 9.03
C ILE A 452 10.46 10.61 10.56
N PRO A 453 9.60 9.73 11.09
CA PRO A 453 9.48 9.57 12.54
C PRO A 453 10.84 9.19 13.18
N PRO A 454 11.35 9.93 14.19
CA PRO A 454 12.74 9.87 14.63
C PRO A 454 13.15 8.55 15.31
N ALA A 455 14.03 7.73 14.70
CA ALA A 455 14.36 6.34 15.07
C ALA A 455 14.66 5.99 16.55
N ARG A 456 14.86 6.95 17.46
CA ARG A 456 15.35 6.71 18.83
C ARG A 456 14.57 7.51 19.89
N ASP A 457 13.56 6.87 20.43
CA ASP A 457 12.94 7.20 21.71
C ASP A 457 13.09 5.91 22.55
N PRO A 458 13.45 5.93 23.85
CA PRO A 458 13.51 4.72 24.69
C PRO A 458 12.18 3.95 24.71
N SER A 459 11.06 4.64 24.44
CA SER A 459 9.75 4.05 24.18
C SER A 459 9.67 3.32 22.82
N ARG A 460 10.70 3.37 21.98
CA ARG A 460 10.85 2.62 20.72
C ARG A 460 11.62 1.33 20.85
N PHE A 461 12.00 0.90 22.03
CA PHE A 461 12.56 -0.44 22.17
C PHE A 461 11.55 -1.37 22.86
N ASP A 462 11.44 -2.60 22.36
CA ASP A 462 10.74 -3.68 23.04
C ASP A 462 11.57 -4.13 24.27
N ASP A 463 10.99 -5.01 25.08
CA ASP A 463 11.62 -5.62 26.26
C ASP A 463 12.92 -6.40 25.96
N ASP A 464 13.22 -6.67 24.69
CA ASP A 464 14.46 -7.32 24.24
C ASP A 464 15.52 -6.34 23.69
N GLY A 465 15.30 -5.04 23.84
CA GLY A 465 16.24 -3.99 23.40
C GLY A 465 16.27 -3.77 21.88
N ARG A 466 15.39 -4.42 21.09
CA ARG A 466 15.21 -4.15 19.66
C ARG A 466 14.11 -3.13 19.41
N VAL A 467 14.10 -2.52 18.23
CA VAL A 467 13.07 -1.53 17.85
C VAL A 467 11.66 -2.13 18.02
N LYS A 468 10.74 -1.37 18.64
CA LYS A 468 9.39 -1.76 18.98
C LYS A 468 8.70 -2.30 17.75
N ARG A 469 8.31 -3.55 17.85
CA ARG A 469 7.53 -4.23 16.84
C ARG A 469 6.12 -3.63 16.83
N THR A 470 5.57 -3.40 15.65
CA THR A 470 4.27 -2.73 15.48
C THR A 470 3.14 -3.70 15.10
N GLY A 471 3.47 -4.95 14.81
CA GLY A 471 2.53 -5.98 14.40
C GLY A 471 1.53 -6.32 15.50
N ASN A 472 0.36 -6.76 15.07
CA ASN A 472 -0.76 -7.14 15.92
C ASN A 472 -1.46 -8.37 15.32
N VAL A 473 -2.51 -8.84 15.98
CA VAL A 473 -3.32 -10.00 15.52
C VAL A 473 -3.73 -9.87 14.05
N PHE A 474 -4.14 -8.68 13.60
CA PHE A 474 -4.56 -8.46 12.21
C PHE A 474 -3.39 -8.58 11.24
N THR A 475 -2.26 -7.92 11.50
CA THR A 475 -1.09 -8.02 10.60
C THR A 475 -0.54 -9.45 10.55
N ALA A 476 -0.50 -10.15 11.70
CA ALA A 476 -0.10 -11.56 11.75
C ALA A 476 -1.08 -12.45 10.99
N THR A 477 -2.40 -12.25 11.15
CA THR A 477 -3.43 -12.97 10.38
C THR A 477 -3.23 -12.76 8.88
N THR A 478 -2.97 -11.53 8.44
CA THR A 478 -2.68 -11.21 7.03
C THR A 478 -1.43 -11.93 6.54
N HIS A 479 -0.35 -11.96 7.32
CA HIS A 479 0.86 -12.72 6.94
C HIS A 479 0.61 -14.23 6.84
N ILE A 480 -0.12 -14.81 7.79
CA ILE A 480 -0.53 -16.23 7.76
C ILE A 480 -1.30 -16.51 6.47
N VAL A 481 -2.34 -15.74 6.21
CA VAL A 481 -3.18 -15.85 5.01
C VAL A 481 -2.34 -15.72 3.73
N THR A 482 -1.46 -14.71 3.65
CA THR A 482 -0.64 -14.46 2.45
C THR A 482 0.26 -15.65 2.13
N VAL A 483 0.89 -16.22 3.15
CA VAL A 483 1.82 -17.36 2.99
C VAL A 483 1.07 -18.61 2.56
N VAL A 484 -0.13 -18.79 3.09
CA VAL A 484 -0.87 -20.04 3.00
C VAL A 484 -1.79 -20.11 1.78
N ILE A 485 -2.45 -19.00 1.43
CA ILE A 485 -3.28 -18.86 0.23
C ILE A 485 -2.33 -18.65 -0.96
N GLY A 486 -1.49 -19.64 -1.27
CA GLY A 486 -0.46 -19.60 -2.32
C GLY A 486 -0.71 -20.65 -3.40
N ALA A 487 0.36 -21.26 -3.92
CA ALA A 487 0.27 -22.37 -4.86
C ALA A 487 -0.52 -23.58 -4.31
N GLY A 488 -0.56 -23.75 -2.98
CA GLY A 488 -1.28 -24.85 -2.32
C GLY A 488 -2.79 -24.88 -2.60
N VAL A 489 -3.46 -23.72 -2.61
CA VAL A 489 -4.93 -23.66 -2.85
C VAL A 489 -5.31 -24.12 -4.25
N LEU A 490 -4.42 -23.92 -5.23
CA LEU A 490 -4.65 -24.25 -6.64
C LEU A 490 -4.78 -25.76 -6.86
N ALA A 491 -4.08 -26.57 -6.05
CA ALA A 491 -4.06 -28.04 -6.11
C ALA A 491 -5.20 -28.71 -5.34
N LEU A 492 -5.96 -27.98 -4.51
CA LEU A 492 -6.95 -28.57 -3.62
C LEU A 492 -8.13 -29.19 -4.34
N ALA A 493 -8.56 -28.59 -5.46
CA ALA A 493 -9.63 -29.16 -6.28
C ALA A 493 -9.20 -30.51 -6.87
N TRP A 494 -7.95 -30.62 -7.31
CA TRP A 494 -7.39 -31.89 -7.78
C TRP A 494 -7.27 -32.92 -6.64
N ALA A 495 -6.86 -32.50 -5.45
CA ALA A 495 -6.79 -33.35 -4.27
C ALA A 495 -8.17 -33.89 -3.86
N MET A 496 -9.20 -33.03 -3.87
CA MET A 496 -10.60 -33.39 -3.68
C MET A 496 -11.07 -34.42 -4.73
N ALA A 497 -10.66 -34.29 -5.99
CA ALA A 497 -10.99 -35.28 -7.01
C ALA A 497 -10.35 -36.66 -6.77
N GLN A 498 -9.16 -36.72 -6.15
CA GLN A 498 -8.53 -38.00 -5.82
C GLN A 498 -9.18 -38.66 -4.59
N LEU A 499 -9.54 -37.86 -3.58
CA LEU A 499 -10.06 -38.33 -2.29
C LEU A 499 -11.58 -38.52 -2.26
N GLY A 500 -12.32 -37.71 -3.02
CA GLY A 500 -13.78 -37.61 -2.95
C GLY A 500 -14.27 -36.64 -1.87
N TRP A 501 -15.58 -36.44 -1.84
CA TRP A 501 -16.22 -35.49 -0.91
C TRP A 501 -15.94 -35.80 0.56
N ILE A 502 -16.07 -37.06 0.98
CA ILE A 502 -15.94 -37.46 2.38
C ILE A 502 -14.48 -37.32 2.82
N ALA A 503 -13.59 -38.13 2.24
CA ALA A 503 -12.20 -38.16 2.65
C ALA A 503 -11.49 -36.83 2.39
N GLY A 504 -11.81 -36.13 1.31
CA GLY A 504 -11.23 -34.83 0.99
C GLY A 504 -11.51 -33.78 2.07
N ILE A 505 -12.79 -33.56 2.42
CA ILE A 505 -13.17 -32.60 3.47
C ILE A 505 -12.65 -33.05 4.84
N SER A 506 -12.81 -34.33 5.19
CA SER A 506 -12.34 -34.86 6.48
C SER A 506 -10.84 -34.68 6.67
N VAL A 507 -10.03 -34.95 5.64
CA VAL A 507 -8.57 -34.76 5.70
C VAL A 507 -8.21 -33.28 5.82
N MET A 508 -8.87 -32.39 5.07
CA MET A 508 -8.60 -30.94 5.17
C MET A 508 -8.91 -30.40 6.57
N ILE A 509 -10.02 -30.83 7.18
CA ILE A 509 -10.38 -30.48 8.56
C ILE A 509 -9.37 -31.08 9.54
N ALA A 510 -9.01 -32.36 9.39
CA ALA A 510 -8.04 -33.01 10.27
C ALA A 510 -6.67 -32.31 10.24
N PHE A 511 -6.16 -31.99 9.05
CA PHE A 511 -4.90 -31.26 8.89
C PHE A 511 -4.98 -29.85 9.47
N ALA A 512 -6.10 -29.15 9.30
CA ALA A 512 -6.33 -27.84 9.92
C ALA A 512 -6.35 -27.91 11.45
N CYS A 513 -7.04 -28.89 12.05
CA CYS A 513 -7.10 -29.11 13.49
C CYS A 513 -5.72 -29.47 14.09
N ILE A 514 -5.00 -30.39 13.43
CA ILE A 514 -3.64 -30.77 13.84
C ILE A 514 -2.73 -29.54 13.79
N SER A 515 -2.75 -28.81 12.68
CA SER A 515 -1.95 -27.59 12.50
C SER A 515 -2.30 -26.53 13.54
N MET A 516 -3.58 -26.29 13.81
CA MET A 516 -4.02 -25.36 14.85
C MET A 516 -3.43 -25.71 16.22
N CYS A 517 -3.53 -26.98 16.60
CA CYS A 517 -3.01 -27.49 17.87
C CYS A 517 -1.49 -27.29 17.97
N THR A 518 -0.74 -27.65 16.93
CA THR A 518 0.71 -27.55 16.97
C THR A 518 1.23 -26.13 16.82
N TYR A 519 0.55 -25.25 16.07
CA TYR A 519 0.89 -23.82 16.03
C TYR A 519 0.62 -23.10 17.37
N TYR A 520 -0.33 -23.61 18.17
CA TYR A 520 -0.48 -23.17 19.57
C TYR A 520 0.73 -23.55 20.42
N PHE A 521 1.28 -24.75 20.22
CA PHE A 521 2.50 -25.18 20.88
C PHE A 521 3.70 -24.33 20.46
N ILE A 522 3.86 -24.06 19.16
CA ILE A 522 4.92 -23.17 18.66
C ILE A 522 4.80 -21.77 19.29
N ALA A 523 3.58 -21.21 19.35
CA ALA A 523 3.36 -19.90 19.95
C ALA A 523 3.81 -19.85 21.42
N ASP A 524 3.55 -20.89 22.20
CA ASP A 524 4.03 -20.98 23.59
C ASP A 524 5.54 -21.21 23.69
N CYS A 525 6.17 -21.78 22.66
CA CYS A 525 7.62 -22.00 22.61
C CYS A 525 8.39 -20.82 21.98
N TYR A 526 7.73 -19.66 21.78
CA TYR A 526 8.41 -18.47 21.27
C TYR A 526 9.43 -17.92 22.27
N ARG A 527 9.07 -17.92 23.57
CA ARG A 527 9.92 -17.47 24.67
C ARG A 527 10.38 -18.66 25.52
N PHE A 528 11.61 -18.62 26.03
CA PHE A 528 12.18 -19.64 26.92
C PHE A 528 12.82 -18.99 28.16
N PRO A 529 12.70 -19.58 29.37
CA PRO A 529 11.98 -20.82 29.68
C PRO A 529 10.45 -20.63 29.81
N ASP A 530 10.01 -19.45 30.21
CA ASP A 530 8.60 -19.10 30.38
C ASP A 530 7.98 -18.55 29.08
N PRO A 531 6.75 -18.95 28.70
CA PRO A 531 6.12 -18.55 27.43
C PRO A 531 5.76 -17.05 27.35
N VAL A 532 5.81 -16.30 28.45
CA VAL A 532 5.46 -14.86 28.51
C VAL A 532 6.65 -14.01 28.91
N THR A 533 7.38 -14.40 29.95
CA THR A 533 8.49 -13.62 30.53
C THR A 533 9.86 -14.08 30.07
N GLY A 534 9.95 -15.25 29.40
CA GLY A 534 11.20 -15.80 28.89
C GLY A 534 11.83 -14.95 27.78
N LYS A 535 13.10 -15.27 27.48
CA LYS A 535 13.84 -14.69 26.36
C LYS A 535 13.26 -15.18 25.03
N ARG A 536 13.09 -14.25 24.08
CA ARG A 536 12.59 -14.57 22.74
C ARG A 536 13.57 -15.43 21.95
N ASN A 537 13.03 -16.39 21.23
CA ASN A 537 13.72 -17.10 20.15
C ASN A 537 13.29 -16.47 18.82
N TYR A 538 14.23 -15.84 18.10
CA TYR A 538 13.90 -15.11 16.87
C TYR A 538 13.76 -16.02 15.65
N THR A 539 14.21 -17.25 15.75
CA THR A 539 14.18 -18.22 14.66
C THR A 539 13.71 -19.57 15.17
N TYR A 540 13.16 -20.38 14.27
CA TYR A 540 12.70 -21.71 14.62
C TYR A 540 13.86 -22.59 15.15
N MET A 541 15.03 -22.52 14.51
CA MET A 541 16.22 -23.24 14.98
C MET A 541 16.63 -22.84 16.40
N GLN A 542 16.56 -21.55 16.75
CA GLN A 542 16.87 -21.08 18.10
C GLN A 542 15.90 -21.67 19.12
N ALA A 543 14.60 -21.70 18.83
CA ALA A 543 13.63 -22.31 19.73
C ALA A 543 13.87 -23.81 19.91
N VAL A 544 14.15 -24.53 18.83
CA VAL A 544 14.50 -25.96 18.91
C VAL A 544 15.77 -26.17 19.72
N ASN A 545 16.79 -25.32 19.57
CA ASN A 545 18.01 -25.39 20.36
C ASN A 545 17.74 -25.12 21.86
N SER A 546 16.95 -24.11 22.17
CA SER A 546 16.61 -23.73 23.55
C SER A 546 15.82 -24.82 24.28
N TYR A 547 14.90 -25.52 23.59
CA TYR A 547 14.05 -26.54 24.22
C TYR A 547 14.59 -27.97 24.13
N LEU A 548 15.21 -28.36 23.00
CA LEU A 548 15.63 -29.75 22.75
C LEU A 548 17.15 -29.94 22.76
N GLY A 549 17.93 -28.87 22.58
CA GLY A 549 19.39 -28.92 22.54
C GLY A 549 19.96 -29.87 21.47
N GLY A 550 21.21 -30.30 21.68
CA GLY A 550 21.91 -31.27 20.84
C GLY A 550 21.96 -30.89 19.36
N LYS A 551 21.87 -31.89 18.47
CA LYS A 551 21.87 -31.69 17.00
C LYS A 551 20.47 -31.46 16.41
N MET A 552 19.43 -31.36 17.23
CA MET A 552 18.03 -31.26 16.76
C MET A 552 17.75 -29.96 16.02
N HIS A 553 18.39 -28.85 16.43
CA HIS A 553 18.26 -27.57 15.73
C HIS A 553 18.89 -27.60 14.34
N VAL A 554 19.96 -28.39 14.13
CA VAL A 554 20.59 -28.59 12.81
C VAL A 554 19.65 -29.38 11.89
N PHE A 555 19.03 -30.44 12.39
CA PHE A 555 18.00 -31.18 11.64
C PHE A 555 16.80 -30.28 11.28
N CYS A 556 16.32 -29.48 12.24
CA CYS A 556 15.27 -28.48 12.00
C CYS A 556 15.67 -27.50 10.90
N GLY A 557 16.87 -26.94 10.99
CA GLY A 557 17.41 -26.01 9.99
C GLY A 557 17.51 -26.64 8.60
N ALA A 558 18.06 -27.85 8.49
CA ALA A 558 18.20 -28.55 7.22
C ALA A 558 16.84 -28.74 6.52
N VAL A 559 15.83 -29.21 7.26
CA VAL A 559 14.48 -29.40 6.72
C VAL A 559 13.81 -28.06 6.39
N LEU A 560 13.94 -27.05 7.27
CA LEU A 560 13.38 -25.72 7.08
C LEU A 560 13.89 -25.05 5.81
N TYR A 561 15.21 -25.01 5.63
CA TYR A 561 15.83 -24.36 4.47
C TYR A 561 15.66 -25.17 3.18
N ALA A 562 15.66 -26.51 3.25
CA ALA A 562 15.33 -27.34 2.10
C ALA A 562 13.88 -27.08 1.62
N LYS A 563 12.94 -26.94 2.56
CA LYS A 563 11.55 -26.60 2.24
C LYS A 563 11.42 -25.19 1.64
N LEU A 564 12.07 -24.19 2.24
CA LEU A 564 12.09 -22.82 1.70
C LEU A 564 12.63 -22.81 0.27
N ALA A 565 13.74 -23.50 0.02
CA ALA A 565 14.32 -23.63 -1.31
C ALA A 565 13.35 -24.31 -2.29
N GLY A 566 12.75 -25.41 -1.90
CA GLY A 566 11.75 -26.12 -2.70
C GLY A 566 10.54 -25.25 -3.04
N VAL A 567 10.03 -24.44 -2.11
CA VAL A 567 8.92 -23.51 -2.38
C VAL A 567 9.27 -22.49 -3.46
N THR A 568 10.51 -21.97 -3.49
CA THR A 568 10.93 -21.03 -4.54
C THR A 568 10.90 -21.65 -5.94
N VAL A 569 11.27 -22.93 -6.06
CA VAL A 569 11.13 -23.73 -7.30
C VAL A 569 9.65 -23.88 -7.66
N GLY A 570 8.80 -24.19 -6.68
CA GLY A 570 7.36 -24.33 -6.86
C GLY A 570 6.70 -23.04 -7.38
N TYR A 571 7.15 -21.88 -6.90
CA TYR A 571 6.67 -20.58 -7.40
C TYR A 571 7.11 -20.29 -8.83
N ALA A 572 8.32 -20.66 -9.24
CA ALA A 572 8.74 -20.54 -10.63
C ALA A 572 7.86 -21.42 -11.56
N ILE A 573 7.56 -22.65 -11.13
CA ILE A 573 6.65 -23.55 -11.85
C ILE A 573 5.25 -22.91 -11.96
N THR A 574 4.69 -22.49 -10.82
CA THR A 574 3.33 -21.91 -10.74
C THR A 574 3.20 -20.66 -11.62
N SER A 575 4.15 -19.73 -11.52
CA SER A 575 4.19 -18.51 -12.34
C SER A 575 4.21 -18.82 -13.83
N SER A 576 5.04 -19.79 -14.25
CA SER A 576 5.14 -20.15 -15.67
C SER A 576 3.83 -20.74 -16.22
N ILE A 577 3.17 -21.61 -15.45
CA ILE A 577 1.87 -22.19 -15.81
C ILE A 577 0.83 -21.08 -15.97
N SER A 578 0.81 -20.10 -15.05
CA SER A 578 -0.10 -18.97 -15.12
C SER A 578 0.19 -18.01 -16.26
N MET A 579 1.46 -17.74 -16.58
CA MET A 579 1.82 -16.93 -17.76
C MET A 579 1.41 -17.61 -19.08
N VAL A 580 1.60 -18.94 -19.18
CA VAL A 580 1.11 -19.71 -20.33
C VAL A 580 -0.41 -19.70 -20.41
N ALA A 581 -1.10 -19.81 -19.27
CA ALA A 581 -2.56 -19.70 -19.19
C ALA A 581 -3.07 -18.33 -19.71
N ILE A 582 -2.43 -17.23 -19.34
CA ILE A 582 -2.74 -15.88 -19.86
C ILE A 582 -2.58 -15.86 -21.38
N LYS A 583 -1.45 -16.38 -21.90
CA LYS A 583 -1.21 -16.38 -23.34
C LYS A 583 -2.20 -17.25 -24.11
N LYS A 584 -2.60 -18.40 -23.54
CA LYS A 584 -3.66 -19.25 -24.11
C LYS A 584 -5.00 -18.52 -24.15
N ALA A 585 -5.41 -17.88 -23.06
CA ALA A 585 -6.63 -17.06 -23.02
C ALA A 585 -6.65 -15.98 -24.10
N ILE A 586 -5.56 -15.22 -24.25
CA ILE A 586 -5.44 -14.18 -25.28
C ILE A 586 -5.44 -14.80 -26.69
N CYS A 587 -4.75 -15.92 -26.88
CA CYS A 587 -4.63 -16.60 -28.17
C CYS A 587 -5.98 -17.13 -28.66
N PHE A 588 -6.72 -17.86 -27.82
CA PHE A 588 -8.04 -18.39 -28.15
C PHE A 588 -9.08 -17.28 -28.33
N HIS A 589 -9.01 -16.20 -27.54
CA HIS A 589 -9.89 -15.05 -27.76
C HIS A 589 -9.62 -14.37 -29.12
N LYS A 590 -8.34 -14.21 -29.49
CA LYS A 590 -7.97 -13.52 -30.74
C LYS A 590 -8.18 -14.36 -32.00
N HIS A 591 -7.98 -15.67 -31.94
CA HIS A 591 -7.93 -16.54 -33.12
C HIS A 591 -9.04 -17.61 -33.15
N GLY A 592 -9.94 -17.64 -32.16
CA GLY A 592 -11.04 -18.60 -32.08
C GLY A 592 -10.69 -19.90 -31.33
N HIS A 593 -11.73 -20.69 -31.02
CA HIS A 593 -11.62 -21.93 -30.21
C HIS A 593 -10.78 -23.03 -30.86
N ASP A 594 -10.75 -23.08 -32.19
CA ASP A 594 -10.02 -24.11 -32.95
C ASP A 594 -8.54 -23.73 -33.22
N ALA A 595 -8.08 -22.60 -32.71
CA ALA A 595 -6.72 -22.12 -32.94
C ALA A 595 -5.65 -22.98 -32.23
N TYR A 596 -4.51 -23.17 -32.90
CA TYR A 596 -3.37 -23.90 -32.33
C TYR A 596 -2.61 -23.07 -31.27
N CYS A 597 -3.13 -23.03 -30.04
CA CYS A 597 -2.59 -22.23 -28.94
C CYS A 597 -1.77 -23.08 -27.92
N LYS A 598 -0.66 -23.70 -28.37
CA LYS A 598 0.29 -24.39 -27.47
C LYS A 598 1.56 -23.57 -27.25
N PHE A 599 1.98 -23.46 -25.99
CA PHE A 599 3.17 -22.71 -25.59
C PHE A 599 4.00 -23.52 -24.59
N SER A 600 5.33 -23.37 -24.65
CA SER A 600 6.26 -23.95 -23.67
C SER A 600 6.30 -23.12 -22.38
N ASN A 601 6.43 -23.79 -21.23
CA ASN A 601 6.60 -23.13 -19.93
C ASN A 601 8.02 -22.58 -19.72
N ASN A 602 9.04 -23.16 -20.37
CA ASN A 602 10.45 -22.87 -20.10
C ASN A 602 10.83 -21.38 -20.27
N PRO A 603 10.42 -20.67 -21.34
CA PRO A 603 10.74 -19.25 -21.48
C PRO A 603 10.17 -18.40 -20.34
N TYR A 604 8.99 -18.76 -19.81
CA TYR A 604 8.35 -18.05 -18.71
C TYR A 604 9.01 -18.35 -17.36
N MET A 605 9.51 -19.58 -17.15
CA MET A 605 10.35 -19.89 -15.98
C MET A 605 11.65 -19.08 -16.00
N VAL A 606 12.32 -19.00 -17.16
CA VAL A 606 13.53 -18.18 -17.33
C VAL A 606 13.23 -16.70 -17.09
N GLY A 607 12.15 -16.18 -17.68
CA GLY A 607 11.74 -14.79 -17.48
C GLY A 607 11.41 -14.47 -16.01
N PHE A 608 10.72 -15.37 -15.32
CA PHE A 608 10.48 -15.25 -13.88
C PHE A 608 11.80 -15.29 -13.10
N GLY A 609 12.71 -16.21 -13.42
CA GLY A 609 14.05 -16.28 -12.83
C GLY A 609 14.86 -15.00 -13.00
N VAL A 610 14.89 -14.41 -14.21
CA VAL A 610 15.56 -13.12 -14.48
C VAL A 610 14.97 -12.01 -13.62
N LEU A 611 13.65 -11.92 -13.53
CA LEU A 611 12.99 -10.95 -12.65
C LEU A 611 13.39 -11.18 -11.18
N GLN A 612 13.45 -12.43 -10.72
CA GLN A 612 13.83 -12.75 -9.35
C GLN A 612 15.32 -12.47 -9.07
N VAL A 613 16.23 -12.64 -10.05
CA VAL A 613 17.63 -12.23 -9.90
C VAL A 613 17.71 -10.75 -9.54
N LEU A 614 16.96 -9.90 -10.24
CA LEU A 614 16.93 -8.45 -9.99
C LEU A 614 16.34 -8.14 -8.60
N LEU A 615 15.17 -8.69 -8.28
CA LEU A 615 14.48 -8.42 -7.01
C LEU A 615 15.24 -8.98 -5.80
N SER A 616 15.90 -10.13 -5.95
CA SER A 616 16.69 -10.77 -4.89
C SER A 616 17.93 -9.96 -4.51
N GLN A 617 18.36 -8.97 -5.29
CA GLN A 617 19.46 -8.08 -4.88
C GLN A 617 19.03 -7.07 -3.81
N THR A 618 17.74 -6.95 -3.51
CA THR A 618 17.27 -6.05 -2.45
C THR A 618 17.71 -6.57 -1.07
N PRO A 619 18.43 -5.75 -0.27
CA PRO A 619 19.06 -6.24 0.96
C PRO A 619 18.12 -6.25 2.17
N ASN A 620 16.92 -5.64 2.09
CA ASN A 620 16.06 -5.49 3.27
C ASN A 620 14.57 -5.69 2.95
N PHE A 621 13.95 -6.64 3.67
CA PHE A 621 12.53 -6.99 3.59
C PHE A 621 11.61 -5.80 3.89
N HIS A 622 12.02 -4.85 4.74
CA HIS A 622 11.23 -3.65 5.04
C HIS A 622 10.96 -2.77 3.80
N LYS A 623 11.80 -2.85 2.76
CA LYS A 623 11.58 -2.14 1.48
C LYS A 623 10.57 -2.86 0.57
N LEU A 624 10.12 -4.06 0.92
CA LEU A 624 9.20 -4.92 0.16
C LEU A 624 7.83 -5.09 0.84
N THR A 625 7.53 -4.33 1.90
CA THR A 625 6.23 -4.41 2.61
C THR A 625 5.03 -4.16 1.69
N TRP A 626 5.15 -3.23 0.73
CA TRP A 626 4.12 -3.00 -0.29
C TRP A 626 3.88 -4.24 -1.17
N LEU A 627 4.95 -4.99 -1.49
CA LEU A 627 4.91 -6.20 -2.30
C LEU A 627 4.20 -7.34 -1.56
N SER A 628 4.41 -7.46 -0.24
CA SER A 628 3.71 -8.45 0.61
C SER A 628 2.21 -8.15 0.75
N THR A 629 1.81 -6.87 0.87
CA THR A 629 0.38 -6.51 0.92
C THR A 629 -0.31 -6.75 -0.42
N MET A 630 0.36 -6.45 -1.53
CA MET A 630 -0.14 -6.76 -2.87
C MET A 630 -0.27 -8.27 -3.10
N ALA A 631 0.71 -9.06 -2.64
CA ALA A 631 0.65 -10.52 -2.64
C ALA A 631 -0.57 -11.06 -1.87
N ALA A 632 -0.85 -10.50 -0.69
CA ALA A 632 -2.04 -10.84 0.10
C ALA A 632 -3.35 -10.56 -0.67
N ALA A 633 -3.49 -9.37 -1.25
CA ALA A 633 -4.69 -8.98 -1.98
C ALA A 633 -4.91 -9.85 -3.23
N THR A 634 -3.85 -10.08 -4.00
CA THR A 634 -3.92 -10.92 -5.22
C THR A 634 -4.20 -12.38 -4.90
N SER A 635 -3.76 -12.89 -3.74
CA SER A 635 -4.05 -14.26 -3.28
C SER A 635 -5.55 -14.55 -3.11
N PHE A 636 -6.27 -13.66 -2.42
CA PHE A 636 -7.72 -13.72 -2.32
C PHE A 636 -8.39 -13.54 -3.67
N GLY A 637 -7.87 -12.62 -4.49
CA GLY A 637 -8.40 -12.34 -5.81
C GLY A 637 -8.50 -13.60 -6.68
N TYR A 638 -7.41 -14.36 -6.84
CA TYR A 638 -7.45 -15.56 -7.69
C TYR A 638 -8.23 -16.72 -7.05
N ALA A 639 -8.25 -16.84 -5.73
CA ALA A 639 -9.01 -17.88 -5.03
C ALA A 639 -10.53 -17.65 -5.15
N PHE A 640 -10.99 -16.39 -5.02
CA PHE A 640 -12.38 -16.02 -5.26
C PHE A 640 -12.77 -16.10 -6.72
N ILE A 641 -11.89 -15.71 -7.66
CA ILE A 641 -12.12 -15.90 -9.09
C ILE A 641 -12.29 -17.39 -9.40
N GLY A 642 -11.38 -18.24 -8.93
CA GLY A 642 -11.46 -19.69 -9.17
C GLY A 642 -12.71 -20.33 -8.56
N SER A 643 -13.07 -19.95 -7.33
CA SER A 643 -14.29 -20.43 -6.67
C SER A 643 -15.55 -19.91 -7.35
N GLY A 644 -15.60 -18.64 -7.71
CA GLY A 644 -16.75 -17.99 -8.35
C GLY A 644 -17.00 -18.52 -9.76
N LEU A 645 -15.95 -18.71 -10.55
CA LEU A 645 -16.04 -19.37 -11.87
C LEU A 645 -16.50 -20.83 -11.72
N SER A 646 -15.99 -21.56 -10.72
CA SER A 646 -16.43 -22.94 -10.45
C SER A 646 -17.91 -23.00 -10.07
N LEU A 647 -18.35 -22.10 -9.19
CA LEU A 647 -19.75 -21.98 -8.80
C LEU A 647 -20.64 -21.63 -10.01
N ALA A 648 -20.19 -20.73 -10.90
CA ALA A 648 -20.92 -20.39 -12.10
C ALA A 648 -21.10 -21.61 -13.04
N VAL A 649 -20.08 -22.45 -13.20
CA VAL A 649 -20.19 -23.71 -13.97
C VAL A 649 -21.22 -24.65 -13.35
N VAL A 650 -21.21 -24.78 -12.03
CA VAL A 650 -22.17 -25.64 -11.30
C VAL A 650 -23.60 -25.12 -11.44
N ILE A 651 -23.84 -23.82 -11.23
CA ILE A 651 -25.17 -23.20 -11.33
C ILE A 651 -25.72 -23.25 -12.76
N GLN A 652 -24.86 -23.19 -13.79
CA GLN A 652 -25.26 -23.36 -15.18
C GLN A 652 -25.64 -24.81 -15.55
N GLY A 653 -25.58 -25.76 -14.61
CA GLY A 653 -25.84 -27.18 -14.88
C GLY A 653 -24.75 -27.86 -15.71
N LYS A 654 -23.56 -27.24 -15.84
CA LYS A 654 -22.42 -27.76 -16.62
C LYS A 654 -21.39 -28.50 -15.77
N GLY A 655 -21.67 -28.67 -14.48
CA GLY A 655 -20.81 -29.41 -13.56
C GLY A 655 -20.63 -30.87 -13.99
N GLN A 656 -19.43 -31.41 -13.78
CA GLN A 656 -19.12 -32.80 -14.10
C GLN A 656 -19.53 -33.77 -12.97
N PRO A 657 -19.76 -35.06 -13.27
CA PRO A 657 -20.07 -36.05 -12.24
C PRO A 657 -18.97 -36.14 -11.17
N THR A 658 -19.39 -36.10 -9.90
CA THR A 658 -18.51 -36.27 -8.73
C THR A 658 -18.79 -37.59 -8.02
N SER A 659 -17.93 -37.95 -7.06
CA SER A 659 -18.07 -39.14 -6.22
C SER A 659 -17.72 -38.86 -4.77
N LEU A 660 -18.40 -39.57 -3.86
CA LEU A 660 -18.11 -39.58 -2.42
C LEU A 660 -16.71 -40.13 -2.10
N PHE A 661 -16.20 -41.07 -2.90
CA PHE A 661 -14.94 -41.80 -2.66
C PHE A 661 -13.85 -41.52 -3.72
N GLY A 662 -14.00 -40.39 -4.41
CA GLY A 662 -13.05 -39.89 -5.40
C GLY A 662 -13.10 -40.64 -6.73
N LYS A 663 -12.08 -40.44 -7.55
CA LYS A 663 -12.00 -41.02 -8.90
C LYS A 663 -12.22 -42.54 -8.89
N LYS A 664 -13.17 -43.02 -9.70
CA LYS A 664 -13.49 -44.46 -9.84
C LYS A 664 -12.39 -45.18 -10.62
N ILE A 665 -12.16 -46.44 -10.28
CA ILE A 665 -11.26 -47.34 -11.03
C ILE A 665 -11.91 -47.60 -12.39
N GLY A 666 -11.11 -47.60 -13.45
CA GLY A 666 -11.58 -47.79 -14.82
C GLY A 666 -10.41 -48.02 -15.77
N PRO A 667 -10.67 -48.10 -17.09
CA PRO A 667 -9.63 -48.39 -18.09
C PRO A 667 -8.46 -47.40 -18.06
N ASP A 668 -8.71 -46.14 -17.67
CA ASP A 668 -7.70 -45.08 -17.58
C ASP A 668 -7.06 -44.92 -16.19
N LEU A 669 -7.43 -45.74 -15.19
CA LEU A 669 -6.92 -45.65 -13.82
C LEU A 669 -6.93 -47.00 -13.11
N THR A 670 -5.74 -47.56 -12.88
CA THR A 670 -5.55 -48.79 -12.10
C THR A 670 -5.72 -48.54 -10.59
N GLN A 671 -6.01 -49.60 -9.83
CA GLN A 671 -6.12 -49.54 -8.36
C GLN A 671 -4.82 -49.02 -7.72
N GLU A 672 -3.67 -49.50 -8.20
CA GLU A 672 -2.36 -49.07 -7.71
C GLU A 672 -2.15 -47.56 -7.96
N GLU A 673 -2.41 -47.07 -9.18
CA GLU A 673 -2.26 -45.66 -9.50
C GLU A 673 -3.22 -44.76 -8.71
N LYS A 674 -4.42 -45.25 -8.39
CA LYS A 674 -5.35 -44.53 -7.53
C LYS A 674 -4.76 -44.31 -6.14
N VAL A 675 -4.18 -45.36 -5.52
CA VAL A 675 -3.56 -45.27 -4.19
C VAL A 675 -2.41 -44.25 -4.18
N TRP A 676 -1.52 -44.29 -5.18
CA TRP A 676 -0.44 -43.32 -5.28
C TRP A 676 -0.94 -41.88 -5.45
N LYS A 677 -1.99 -41.66 -6.25
CA LYS A 677 -2.60 -40.33 -6.40
C LYS A 677 -3.24 -39.84 -5.11
N VAL A 678 -3.86 -40.72 -4.33
CA VAL A 678 -4.41 -40.41 -3.00
C VAL A 678 -3.29 -39.93 -2.07
N PHE A 679 -2.18 -40.66 -1.97
CA PHE A 679 -1.06 -40.25 -1.13
C PHE A 679 -0.42 -38.92 -1.59
N SER A 680 -0.28 -38.70 -2.90
CA SER A 680 0.19 -37.41 -3.41
C SER A 680 -0.80 -36.26 -3.09
N ALA A 681 -2.10 -36.52 -3.14
CA ALA A 681 -3.14 -35.56 -2.72
C ALA A 681 -3.05 -35.21 -1.23
N LEU A 682 -2.74 -36.18 -0.35
CA LEU A 682 -2.47 -35.90 1.07
C LEU A 682 -1.27 -34.95 1.22
N GLY A 683 -0.22 -35.12 0.41
CA GLY A 683 0.91 -34.19 0.36
C GLY A 683 0.51 -32.78 -0.08
N ASN A 684 -0.36 -32.65 -1.08
CA ASN A 684 -0.85 -31.34 -1.54
C ASN A 684 -1.67 -30.63 -0.45
N ILE A 685 -2.52 -31.35 0.29
CA ILE A 685 -3.25 -30.80 1.43
C ILE A 685 -2.27 -30.42 2.57
N ALA A 686 -1.26 -31.26 2.83
CA ALA A 686 -0.21 -30.99 3.81
C ALA A 686 0.56 -29.69 3.52
N LEU A 687 0.89 -29.44 2.25
CA LEU A 687 1.50 -28.19 1.83
C LEU A 687 0.56 -27.01 2.07
N ALA A 688 -0.71 -27.15 1.72
CA ALA A 688 -1.70 -26.10 1.87
C ALA A 688 -1.88 -25.72 3.35
N SER A 689 -1.76 -26.64 4.31
CA SER A 689 -1.89 -26.35 5.75
C SER A 689 -0.64 -25.75 6.42
N SER A 690 0.36 -25.31 5.65
CA SER A 690 1.70 -25.01 6.17
C SER A 690 2.11 -23.53 6.11
N PHE A 691 2.42 -22.92 7.25
CA PHE A 691 3.21 -21.69 7.36
C PHE A 691 4.32 -21.75 8.43
N ALA A 692 4.65 -22.96 8.93
CA ALA A 692 5.73 -23.18 9.90
C ALA A 692 7.10 -22.62 9.45
N THR A 693 7.31 -22.40 8.15
CA THR A 693 8.55 -21.85 7.62
C THR A 693 8.79 -20.38 7.97
N VAL A 694 7.74 -19.65 8.31
CA VAL A 694 7.80 -18.19 8.56
C VAL A 694 7.09 -17.79 9.87
N ILE A 695 6.61 -18.77 10.66
CA ILE A 695 5.86 -18.47 11.88
C ILE A 695 6.68 -17.66 12.90
N TYR A 696 7.98 -17.98 13.06
CA TYR A 696 8.86 -17.23 13.94
C TYR A 696 9.15 -15.81 13.41
N ASP A 697 9.26 -15.64 12.10
CA ASP A 697 9.37 -14.31 11.49
C ASP A 697 8.09 -13.48 11.73
N ILE A 698 6.90 -14.09 11.62
CA ILE A 698 5.62 -13.44 11.92
C ILE A 698 5.56 -13.05 13.41
N MET A 699 5.91 -13.96 14.32
CA MET A 699 5.94 -13.68 15.76
C MET A 699 6.95 -12.57 16.11
N ASP A 700 8.08 -12.51 15.40
CA ASP A 700 9.07 -11.44 15.56
C ASP A 700 8.60 -10.08 15.02
N THR A 701 7.40 -9.98 14.43
CA THR A 701 6.77 -8.69 14.11
C THR A 701 5.75 -8.22 15.14
N LEU A 702 5.35 -9.06 16.10
CA LEU A 702 4.29 -8.75 17.07
C LEU A 702 4.80 -7.84 18.19
N LYS A 703 3.94 -6.90 18.60
CA LYS A 703 4.14 -6.07 19.81
C LYS A 703 4.35 -6.95 21.04
N SER A 704 5.19 -6.51 21.99
CA SER A 704 5.37 -7.20 23.28
C SER A 704 4.12 -7.25 24.17
N SER A 705 3.20 -6.29 24.01
CA SER A 705 1.98 -6.20 24.82
C SER A 705 0.74 -6.02 23.93
N PRO A 706 -0.25 -6.94 24.02
CA PRO A 706 -0.29 -8.14 24.86
C PRO A 706 0.76 -9.21 24.44
N PRO A 707 1.06 -10.24 25.26
CA PRO A 707 2.10 -11.23 24.95
C PRO A 707 1.98 -11.84 23.55
N GLU A 708 3.11 -12.08 22.89
CA GLU A 708 3.16 -12.50 21.48
C GLU A 708 2.48 -13.85 21.28
N ASN A 709 2.62 -14.78 22.23
CA ASN A 709 1.96 -16.08 22.17
C ASN A 709 0.42 -15.95 22.18
N VAL A 710 -0.14 -15.04 22.97
CA VAL A 710 -1.59 -14.76 23.03
C VAL A 710 -2.07 -14.16 21.72
N GLN A 711 -1.34 -13.18 21.18
CA GLN A 711 -1.66 -12.57 19.90
C GLN A 711 -1.56 -13.59 18.76
N MET A 712 -0.50 -14.40 18.74
CA MET A 712 -0.26 -15.40 17.72
C MET A 712 -1.32 -16.50 17.75
N LYS A 713 -1.76 -16.96 18.93
CA LYS A 713 -2.88 -17.91 19.07
C LYS A 713 -4.18 -17.38 18.48
N ARG A 714 -4.51 -16.11 18.73
CA ARG A 714 -5.69 -15.46 18.12
C ARG A 714 -5.53 -15.35 16.60
N ALA A 715 -4.33 -15.01 16.12
CA ALA A 715 -4.04 -14.96 14.69
C ALA A 715 -4.12 -16.35 14.04
N ASN A 716 -3.66 -17.41 14.71
CA ASN A 716 -3.78 -18.80 14.27
C ASN A 716 -5.26 -19.19 14.11
N ILE A 717 -6.12 -18.88 15.09
CA ILE A 717 -7.56 -19.14 14.98
C ILE A 717 -8.13 -18.48 13.73
N LEU A 718 -7.92 -17.16 13.58
CA LEU A 718 -8.50 -16.41 12.46
C LEU A 718 -7.93 -16.88 11.12
N GLY A 719 -6.61 -16.99 11.00
CA GLY A 719 -5.92 -17.35 9.77
C GLY A 719 -6.23 -18.77 9.29
N ILE A 720 -6.17 -19.76 10.20
CA ILE A 720 -6.44 -21.16 9.84
C ILE A 720 -7.92 -21.38 9.58
N SER A 721 -8.83 -20.71 10.29
CA SER A 721 -10.26 -20.79 10.01
C SER A 721 -10.59 -20.19 8.64
N ALA A 722 -10.09 -18.98 8.34
CA ALA A 722 -10.28 -18.33 7.05
C ALA A 722 -9.71 -19.17 5.90
N MET A 723 -8.51 -19.73 6.08
CA MET A 723 -7.90 -20.69 5.15
C MET A 723 -8.82 -21.89 4.93
N THR A 724 -9.26 -22.56 6.01
CA THR A 724 -10.03 -23.80 5.92
C THR A 724 -11.33 -23.60 5.15
N ILE A 725 -12.04 -22.49 5.43
CA ILE A 725 -13.25 -22.10 4.70
C ILE A 725 -12.93 -21.94 3.21
N LEU A 726 -11.94 -21.10 2.88
CA LEU A 726 -11.57 -20.83 1.50
C LEU A 726 -11.11 -22.09 0.76
N PHE A 727 -10.39 -22.96 1.44
CA PHE A 727 -9.83 -24.20 0.90
C PHE A 727 -10.93 -25.22 0.60
N ILE A 728 -11.87 -25.41 1.52
CA ILE A 728 -13.05 -26.25 1.28
C ILE A 728 -13.89 -25.67 0.15
N SER A 729 -14.06 -24.34 0.08
CA SER A 729 -14.76 -23.69 -1.04
C SER A 729 -14.04 -23.90 -2.38
N CYS A 730 -12.74 -23.59 -2.48
CA CYS A 730 -11.97 -23.74 -3.72
C CYS A 730 -11.90 -25.22 -4.15
N GLY A 731 -11.59 -26.11 -3.22
CA GLY A 731 -11.47 -27.54 -3.48
C GLY A 731 -12.81 -28.17 -3.85
N GLY A 732 -13.85 -27.89 -3.07
CA GLY A 732 -15.20 -28.41 -3.27
C GLY A 732 -15.86 -27.88 -4.53
N LEU A 733 -15.87 -26.55 -4.74
CA LEU A 733 -16.46 -25.97 -5.95
C LEU A 733 -15.69 -26.37 -7.20
N GLY A 734 -14.35 -26.38 -7.15
CA GLY A 734 -13.53 -26.86 -8.26
C GLY A 734 -13.81 -28.31 -8.61
N TYR A 735 -13.94 -29.19 -7.61
CA TYR A 735 -14.31 -30.59 -7.84
C TYR A 735 -15.74 -30.72 -8.36
N ALA A 736 -16.70 -29.92 -7.87
CA ALA A 736 -18.07 -29.88 -8.38
C ALA A 736 -18.15 -29.41 -9.84
N ALA A 737 -17.29 -28.46 -10.24
CA ALA A 737 -17.25 -27.97 -11.61
C ALA A 737 -16.64 -29.01 -12.57
N PHE A 738 -15.53 -29.66 -12.18
CA PHE A 738 -14.71 -30.44 -13.11
C PHE A 738 -14.66 -31.96 -12.86
N GLY A 739 -15.19 -32.45 -11.73
CA GLY A 739 -15.29 -33.87 -11.41
C GLY A 739 -13.94 -34.60 -11.51
N ASN A 740 -13.93 -35.77 -12.16
CA ASN A 740 -12.72 -36.58 -12.35
C ASN A 740 -11.67 -35.95 -13.29
N ASN A 741 -12.02 -34.84 -13.97
CA ASN A 741 -11.18 -34.10 -14.90
C ASN A 741 -10.60 -32.82 -14.28
N THR A 742 -10.75 -32.65 -12.96
CA THR A 742 -10.23 -31.48 -12.25
C THR A 742 -8.72 -31.31 -12.49
N PRO A 743 -8.27 -30.16 -13.00
CA PRO A 743 -6.85 -29.91 -13.29
C PRO A 743 -6.05 -29.68 -12.00
N GLY A 744 -4.74 -29.88 -12.07
CA GLY A 744 -3.83 -29.58 -10.95
C GLY A 744 -3.82 -28.11 -10.51
N ASN A 745 -4.11 -27.18 -11.42
CA ASN A 745 -4.38 -25.78 -11.08
C ASN A 745 -5.82 -25.46 -11.49
N ILE A 746 -6.68 -25.16 -10.52
CA ILE A 746 -8.12 -24.89 -10.74
C ILE A 746 -8.40 -23.86 -11.85
N LEU A 747 -7.58 -22.81 -11.99
CA LEU A 747 -7.79 -21.78 -13.01
C LEU A 747 -7.50 -22.25 -14.44
N THR A 748 -6.84 -23.38 -14.61
CA THR A 748 -6.59 -23.97 -15.94
C THR A 748 -7.76 -24.80 -16.45
N GLY A 749 -8.80 -25.01 -15.63
CA GLY A 749 -9.96 -25.85 -15.96
C GLY A 749 -11.05 -25.16 -16.78
N PHE A 750 -11.11 -23.81 -16.75
CA PHE A 750 -12.20 -23.03 -17.36
C PHE A 750 -12.10 -22.86 -18.88
N GLY A 751 -11.19 -23.55 -19.55
CA GLY A 751 -11.13 -23.60 -21.01
C GLY A 751 -10.69 -22.32 -21.72
N PHE A 752 -10.13 -21.29 -21.06
CA PHE A 752 -9.53 -20.10 -21.71
C PHE A 752 -10.46 -19.28 -22.66
N TYR A 753 -11.77 -19.51 -22.63
CA TYR A 753 -12.72 -19.05 -23.66
C TYR A 753 -13.56 -17.85 -23.24
N GLU A 754 -14.56 -18.03 -22.36
CA GLU A 754 -15.32 -16.91 -21.81
C GLU A 754 -15.72 -17.20 -20.35
N PRO A 755 -15.58 -16.22 -19.42
CA PRO A 755 -14.92 -14.92 -19.60
C PRO A 755 -13.39 -15.05 -19.58
N TYR A 756 -12.73 -14.98 -20.75
CA TYR A 756 -11.27 -15.15 -20.85
C TYR A 756 -10.51 -14.11 -20.03
N TRP A 757 -11.04 -12.88 -19.95
CA TRP A 757 -10.42 -11.78 -19.21
C TRP A 757 -10.38 -12.06 -17.71
N LEU A 758 -11.38 -12.76 -17.16
CA LEU A 758 -11.45 -13.09 -15.74
C LEU A 758 -10.50 -14.23 -15.40
N VAL A 759 -10.39 -15.23 -16.27
CA VAL A 759 -9.38 -16.30 -16.19
C VAL A 759 -7.97 -15.72 -16.31
N ALA A 760 -7.75 -14.79 -17.25
CA ALA A 760 -6.48 -14.09 -17.42
C ALA A 760 -6.14 -13.23 -16.19
N LEU A 761 -7.11 -12.48 -15.65
CA LEU A 761 -6.94 -11.69 -14.44
C LEU A 761 -6.57 -12.55 -13.23
N GLY A 762 -7.24 -13.69 -13.04
CA GLY A 762 -6.89 -14.65 -11.98
C GLY A 762 -5.46 -15.17 -12.11
N ASN A 763 -5.00 -15.46 -13.33
CA ASN A 763 -3.62 -15.87 -13.57
C ASN A 763 -2.60 -14.72 -13.42
N VAL A 764 -2.98 -13.47 -13.74
CA VAL A 764 -2.15 -12.28 -13.45
C VAL A 764 -1.98 -12.13 -11.94
N PHE A 765 -3.05 -12.30 -11.17
CA PHE A 765 -2.99 -12.28 -9.71
C PHE A 765 -2.08 -13.38 -9.15
N ILE A 766 -2.10 -14.61 -9.71
CA ILE A 766 -1.15 -15.65 -9.33
C ILE A 766 0.29 -15.19 -9.59
N VAL A 767 0.60 -14.68 -10.79
CA VAL A 767 1.96 -14.24 -11.12
C VAL A 767 2.43 -13.12 -10.18
N LEU A 768 1.60 -12.11 -9.94
CA LEU A 768 1.92 -11.02 -9.01
C LEU A 768 2.13 -11.53 -7.57
N HIS A 769 1.29 -12.47 -7.12
CA HIS A 769 1.49 -13.12 -5.83
C HIS A 769 2.83 -13.87 -5.79
N MET A 770 3.11 -14.76 -6.76
CA MET A 770 4.33 -15.56 -6.77
C MET A 770 5.59 -14.69 -6.81
N VAL A 771 5.57 -13.51 -7.45
CA VAL A 771 6.70 -12.58 -7.44
C VAL A 771 7.03 -12.10 -6.03
N GLY A 772 6.02 -11.66 -5.28
CA GLY A 772 6.19 -11.22 -3.90
C GLY A 772 6.51 -12.35 -2.93
N ALA A 773 5.78 -13.47 -3.03
CA ALA A 773 5.95 -14.63 -2.18
C ALA A 773 7.35 -15.26 -2.34
N TYR A 774 7.91 -15.27 -3.55
CA TYR A 774 9.29 -15.73 -3.79
C TYR A 774 10.30 -14.94 -2.95
N GLN A 775 10.18 -13.62 -2.91
CA GLN A 775 11.08 -12.80 -2.09
C GLN A 775 10.88 -13.07 -0.60
N VAL A 776 9.64 -13.26 -0.14
CA VAL A 776 9.39 -13.63 1.27
C VAL A 776 10.08 -14.95 1.64
N MET A 777 10.05 -15.95 0.76
CA MET A 777 10.60 -17.29 1.02
C MET A 777 12.12 -17.40 0.79
N ALA A 778 12.69 -16.63 -0.14
CA ALA A 778 14.11 -16.69 -0.46
C ALA A 778 15.00 -15.93 0.55
N GLN A 779 14.49 -14.85 1.14
CA GLN A 779 15.28 -13.98 2.02
C GLN A 779 15.81 -14.66 3.30
N PRO A 780 15.04 -15.52 4.01
CA PRO A 780 15.58 -16.26 5.15
C PRO A 780 16.75 -17.17 4.77
N LEU A 781 16.71 -17.78 3.58
CA LEU A 781 17.79 -18.63 3.07
C LEU A 781 19.03 -17.80 2.74
N PHE A 782 18.86 -16.67 2.06
CA PHE A 782 19.96 -15.74 1.78
C PHE A 782 20.65 -15.26 3.05
N ARG A 783 19.85 -14.83 4.04
CA ARG A 783 20.36 -14.29 5.30
C ARG A 783 21.24 -15.30 6.04
N VAL A 784 20.86 -16.56 6.09
CA VAL A 784 21.59 -17.60 6.85
C VAL A 784 22.92 -17.93 6.19
N ILE A 785 22.94 -18.04 4.86
CA ILE A 785 24.17 -18.32 4.11
C ILE A 785 25.12 -17.12 4.15
N GLU A 786 24.59 -15.90 4.01
CA GLU A 786 25.37 -14.66 4.11
C GLU A 786 25.95 -14.46 5.50
N MET A 787 25.15 -14.68 6.54
CA MET A 787 25.63 -14.58 7.92
C MET A 787 26.69 -15.65 8.21
N GLY A 788 26.51 -16.88 7.74
CA GLY A 788 27.51 -17.94 7.84
C GLY A 788 28.83 -17.59 7.14
N ALA A 789 28.76 -17.03 5.93
CA ALA A 789 29.93 -16.60 5.18
C ALA A 789 30.66 -15.43 5.88
N ASN A 790 29.92 -14.45 6.41
CA ASN A 790 30.51 -13.33 7.14
C ASN A 790 31.26 -13.80 8.41
N ILE A 791 30.71 -14.81 9.11
CA ILE A 791 31.35 -15.38 10.31
C ILE A 791 32.58 -16.23 9.94
N ALA A 792 32.48 -17.04 8.89
CA ALA A 792 33.58 -17.92 8.47
C ALA A 792 34.76 -17.14 7.87
N TRP A 793 34.49 -16.00 7.22
CA TRP A 793 35.50 -15.20 6.53
C TRP A 793 35.36 -13.70 6.85
N PRO A 794 35.63 -13.29 8.10
CA PRO A 794 35.41 -11.91 8.56
C PRO A 794 36.32 -10.88 7.89
N HIS A 795 37.46 -11.30 7.36
CA HIS A 795 38.46 -10.43 6.72
C HIS A 795 38.38 -10.41 5.19
N SER A 796 37.42 -11.13 4.59
CA SER A 796 37.29 -11.17 3.13
C SER A 796 36.56 -9.94 2.60
N ASP A 797 37.25 -9.13 1.79
CA ASP A 797 36.68 -7.98 1.09
C ASP A 797 35.53 -8.41 0.15
N PHE A 798 35.65 -9.56 -0.51
CA PHE A 798 34.60 -10.10 -1.39
C PHE A 798 33.27 -10.35 -0.66
N ILE A 799 33.36 -10.77 0.61
CA ILE A 799 32.20 -11.16 1.44
C ILE A 799 31.63 -9.96 2.19
N ASN A 800 32.48 -9.10 2.76
CA ASN A 800 32.04 -8.07 3.70
C ASN A 800 31.95 -6.66 3.10
N LYS A 801 32.65 -6.37 1.98
CA LYS A 801 32.73 -5.01 1.42
C LYS A 801 31.54 -4.70 0.52
N GLY A 802 30.94 -3.53 0.73
CA GLY A 802 29.97 -2.94 -0.17
C GLY A 802 30.65 -1.97 -1.14
N HIS A 803 30.40 -2.12 -2.43
CA HIS A 803 30.89 -1.25 -3.48
C HIS A 803 29.77 -0.32 -3.93
N PRO A 804 29.89 1.00 -3.75
CA PRO A 804 28.88 1.94 -4.23
C PRO A 804 28.92 2.03 -5.76
N ILE A 805 27.85 1.58 -6.41
CA ILE A 805 27.63 1.75 -7.84
C ILE A 805 26.65 2.91 -8.03
N LYS A 806 27.10 3.95 -8.73
CA LYS A 806 26.23 5.05 -9.18
C LYS A 806 25.72 4.74 -10.58
N MET A 807 24.45 4.39 -10.71
CA MET A 807 23.75 4.34 -12.01
C MET A 807 22.81 5.55 -12.09
N GLY A 808 23.33 6.68 -12.60
CA GLY A 808 22.57 7.93 -12.72
C GLY A 808 22.12 8.48 -11.36
N PHE A 809 20.81 8.68 -11.17
CA PHE A 809 20.22 9.21 -9.92
C PHE A 809 20.11 8.17 -8.78
N LEU A 810 20.43 6.90 -9.03
CA LEU A 810 20.36 5.81 -8.05
C LEU A 810 21.76 5.42 -7.59
N SER A 811 22.03 5.60 -6.29
CA SER A 811 23.22 5.04 -5.63
C SER A 811 22.85 3.70 -5.00
N CYS A 812 23.46 2.61 -5.45
CA CYS A 812 23.25 1.28 -4.88
C CYS A 812 24.56 0.75 -4.31
N GLU A 813 24.50 0.12 -3.14
CA GLU A 813 25.67 -0.53 -2.53
C GLU A 813 25.62 -2.03 -2.89
N VAL A 814 26.53 -2.45 -3.77
CA VAL A 814 26.59 -3.82 -4.27
C VAL A 814 27.72 -4.57 -3.58
N ASN A 815 27.41 -5.73 -3.01
CA ASN A 815 28.41 -6.65 -2.47
C ASN A 815 28.53 -7.84 -3.42
N PHE A 816 29.76 -8.16 -3.81
CA PHE A 816 30.01 -9.14 -4.85
C PHE A 816 29.61 -10.56 -4.44
N PHE A 817 29.84 -10.96 -3.19
CA PHE A 817 29.36 -12.26 -2.67
C PHE A 817 27.84 -12.38 -2.76
N ARG A 818 27.10 -11.39 -2.23
CA ARG A 818 25.62 -11.37 -2.30
C ARG A 818 25.13 -11.42 -3.74
N LEU A 819 25.72 -10.64 -4.63
CA LEU A 819 25.36 -10.62 -6.05
C LEU A 819 25.53 -12.01 -6.68
N ILE A 820 26.71 -12.63 -6.53
CA ILE A 820 27.04 -13.90 -7.16
C ILE A 820 26.21 -15.04 -6.55
N TRP A 821 26.19 -15.18 -5.22
CA TRP A 821 25.49 -16.28 -4.56
C TRP A 821 23.98 -16.22 -4.79
N ARG A 822 23.33 -15.06 -4.60
CA ARG A 822 21.88 -14.93 -4.81
C ARG A 822 21.51 -15.21 -6.27
N THR A 823 22.33 -14.74 -7.22
CA THR A 823 22.13 -15.03 -8.64
C THR A 823 22.27 -16.53 -8.94
N ALA A 824 23.34 -17.16 -8.46
CA ALA A 824 23.56 -18.59 -8.62
C ALA A 824 22.39 -19.41 -8.04
N TYR A 825 21.90 -19.05 -6.86
CA TYR A 825 20.74 -19.67 -6.24
C TYR A 825 19.49 -19.58 -7.13
N VAL A 826 19.14 -18.39 -7.62
CA VAL A 826 17.95 -18.20 -8.48
C VAL A 826 18.09 -18.98 -9.79
N VAL A 827 19.29 -19.02 -10.37
CA VAL A 827 19.58 -19.81 -11.58
C VAL A 827 19.35 -21.31 -11.30
N ILE A 828 19.91 -21.84 -10.21
CA ILE A 828 19.72 -23.24 -9.82
C ILE A 828 18.24 -23.55 -9.60
N ALA A 829 17.52 -22.70 -8.86
CA ALA A 829 16.08 -22.88 -8.62
C ALA A 829 15.28 -22.88 -9.94
N THR A 830 15.64 -22.03 -10.89
CA THR A 830 15.01 -21.96 -12.22
C THR A 830 15.30 -23.21 -13.04
N VAL A 831 16.54 -23.71 -13.03
CA VAL A 831 16.92 -24.96 -13.73
C VAL A 831 16.18 -26.16 -13.13
N LEU A 832 16.08 -26.24 -11.80
CA LEU A 832 15.31 -27.28 -11.13
C LEU A 832 13.82 -27.22 -11.49
N ALA A 833 13.24 -26.02 -11.58
CA ALA A 833 11.85 -25.83 -12.02
C ALA A 833 11.63 -26.33 -13.45
N MET A 834 12.58 -26.07 -14.35
CA MET A 834 12.55 -26.53 -15.74
C MET A 834 12.74 -28.05 -15.87
N ALA A 835 13.51 -28.65 -14.96
CA ALA A 835 13.78 -30.08 -14.92
C ALA A 835 12.61 -30.92 -14.41
N MET A 836 11.82 -30.37 -13.49
CA MET A 836 10.71 -31.09 -12.86
C MET A 836 9.42 -30.25 -12.82
N PRO A 837 8.82 -29.90 -13.97
CA PRO A 837 7.60 -29.08 -14.05
C PRO A 837 6.32 -29.86 -13.68
N PHE A 838 6.40 -30.79 -12.73
CA PHE A 838 5.31 -31.68 -12.30
C PHE A 838 4.58 -31.07 -11.11
N PHE A 839 3.65 -30.17 -11.39
CA PHE A 839 3.03 -29.30 -10.39
C PHE A 839 2.53 -30.04 -9.14
N ASN A 840 1.63 -31.02 -9.29
CA ASN A 840 1.01 -31.71 -8.14
C ASN A 840 2.00 -32.58 -7.37
N GLU A 841 2.84 -33.33 -8.08
CA GLU A 841 3.81 -34.22 -7.44
C GLU A 841 4.89 -33.43 -6.71
N PHE A 842 5.34 -32.30 -7.29
CA PHE A 842 6.31 -31.43 -6.64
C PHE A 842 5.73 -30.76 -5.40
N LEU A 843 4.52 -30.18 -5.47
CA LEU A 843 3.85 -29.60 -4.32
C LEU A 843 3.55 -30.65 -3.23
N GLY A 844 3.14 -31.86 -3.63
CA GLY A 844 2.94 -32.99 -2.73
C GLY A 844 4.19 -33.38 -1.95
N LEU A 845 5.35 -33.38 -2.63
CA LEU A 845 6.65 -33.64 -2.01
C LEU A 845 7.04 -32.55 -1.01
N LEU A 846 6.84 -31.27 -1.35
CA LEU A 846 7.11 -30.15 -0.44
C LEU A 846 6.24 -30.19 0.82
N GLY A 847 4.97 -30.55 0.65
CA GLY A 847 4.04 -30.76 1.76
C GLY A 847 4.53 -31.89 2.67
N ALA A 848 4.86 -33.04 2.08
CA ALA A 848 5.32 -34.21 2.80
C ALA A 848 6.60 -33.97 3.61
N ILE A 849 7.66 -33.45 2.97
CA ILE A 849 8.96 -33.19 3.63
C ILE A 849 8.81 -32.17 4.76
N GLY A 850 7.90 -31.21 4.60
CA GLY A 850 7.73 -30.13 5.57
C GLY A 850 6.79 -30.44 6.73
N PHE A 851 5.73 -31.21 6.50
CA PHE A 851 4.60 -31.26 7.42
C PHE A 851 4.94 -32.01 8.72
N TRP A 852 5.40 -33.26 8.64
CA TRP A 852 5.76 -33.99 9.85
C TRP A 852 6.85 -33.30 10.67
N PRO A 853 8.04 -33.00 10.14
CA PRO A 853 9.12 -32.46 10.97
C PRO A 853 8.79 -31.06 11.52
N LEU A 854 8.35 -30.12 10.66
CA LEU A 854 8.21 -28.70 11.05
C LEU A 854 6.86 -28.34 11.65
N ILE A 855 5.78 -29.06 11.33
CA ILE A 855 4.43 -28.74 11.82
C ILE A 855 4.01 -29.65 12.96
N VAL A 856 4.53 -30.89 13.01
CA VAL A 856 4.07 -31.88 14.00
C VAL A 856 5.15 -32.23 15.01
N PHE A 857 6.27 -32.79 14.56
CA PHE A 857 7.32 -33.36 15.41
C PHE A 857 7.98 -32.31 16.30
N PHE A 858 8.63 -31.28 15.74
CA PHE A 858 9.32 -30.27 16.57
C PHE A 858 8.37 -29.54 17.52
N PRO A 859 7.16 -29.09 17.11
CA PRO A 859 6.22 -28.46 18.03
C PRO A 859 5.80 -29.37 19.18
N ILE A 860 5.53 -30.66 18.90
CA ILE A 860 5.16 -31.62 19.94
C ILE A 860 6.33 -31.87 20.91
N GLN A 861 7.54 -32.10 20.42
CA GLN A 861 8.69 -32.34 21.30
C GLN A 861 9.02 -31.09 22.13
N MET A 862 8.99 -29.90 21.52
CA MET A 862 9.18 -28.64 22.25
C MET A 862 8.08 -28.43 23.29
N HIS A 863 6.82 -28.78 23.00
CA HIS A 863 5.74 -28.69 23.97
C HIS A 863 5.92 -29.63 25.15
N ILE A 864 6.35 -30.87 24.89
CA ILE A 864 6.67 -31.86 25.94
C ILE A 864 7.77 -31.29 26.86
N ALA A 865 8.82 -30.71 26.29
CA ALA A 865 9.89 -30.06 27.04
C ALA A 865 9.40 -28.82 27.80
N GLN A 866 8.60 -27.96 27.16
CA GLN A 866 8.09 -26.72 27.74
C GLN A 866 7.15 -26.96 28.92
N ARG A 867 6.28 -27.97 28.83
CA ARG A 867 5.34 -28.34 29.90
C ARG A 867 5.88 -29.40 30.86
N GLN A 868 7.11 -29.87 30.67
CA GLN A 868 7.71 -30.95 31.46
C GLN A 868 6.76 -32.17 31.55
N ILE A 869 6.18 -32.56 30.41
CA ILE A 869 5.19 -33.66 30.37
C ILE A 869 5.90 -34.96 30.74
N LYS A 870 5.48 -35.60 31.83
CA LYS A 870 6.04 -36.86 32.32
C LYS A 870 6.01 -37.91 31.20
N THR A 871 7.17 -38.51 30.93
CA THR A 871 7.33 -39.66 30.04
C THR A 871 6.39 -40.78 30.48
N GLN A 872 5.80 -41.48 29.50
CA GLN A 872 4.81 -42.55 29.71
C GLN A 872 3.46 -42.11 30.32
N SER A 873 3.18 -40.80 30.44
CA SER A 873 1.81 -40.35 30.72
C SER A 873 0.89 -40.55 29.51
N LEU A 874 -0.43 -40.65 29.74
CA LEU A 874 -1.42 -40.77 28.65
C LEU A 874 -1.33 -39.60 27.64
N LYS A 875 -1.06 -38.39 28.13
CA LYS A 875 -0.82 -37.21 27.29
C LYS A 875 0.42 -37.38 26.42
N TRP A 876 1.51 -37.91 26.97
CA TRP A 876 2.72 -38.19 26.22
C TRP A 876 2.47 -39.23 25.12
N TYR A 877 1.80 -40.35 25.43
CA TYR A 877 1.46 -41.37 24.43
C TYR A 877 0.56 -40.82 23.32
N ALA A 878 -0.45 -40.01 23.66
CA ALA A 878 -1.34 -39.39 22.68
C ALA A 878 -0.57 -38.47 21.72
N LEU A 879 0.36 -37.65 22.23
CA LEU A 879 1.19 -36.76 21.42
C LEU A 879 2.17 -37.53 20.52
N GLN A 880 2.79 -38.60 21.03
CA GLN A 880 3.69 -39.44 20.23
C GLN A 880 2.92 -40.22 19.15
N LEU A 881 1.73 -40.74 19.48
CA LEU A 881 0.86 -41.43 18.53
C LEU A 881 0.43 -40.49 17.39
N LEU A 882 0.03 -39.25 17.72
CA LEU A 882 -0.28 -38.23 16.70
C LEU A 882 0.92 -37.97 15.79
N SER A 883 2.12 -37.78 16.37
CA SER A 883 3.36 -37.61 15.63
C SER A 883 3.65 -38.79 14.69
N LEU A 884 3.47 -40.03 15.18
CA LEU A 884 3.68 -41.25 14.40
C LEU A 884 2.69 -41.37 13.23
N ILE A 885 1.41 -41.10 13.45
CA ILE A 885 0.40 -41.13 12.38
C ILE A 885 0.74 -40.11 11.29
N CYS A 886 1.07 -38.87 11.67
CA CYS A 886 1.48 -37.84 10.72
C CYS A 886 2.78 -38.20 9.99
N PHE A 887 3.73 -38.86 10.65
CA PHE A 887 4.94 -39.39 10.02
C PHE A 887 4.59 -40.40 8.92
N LEU A 888 3.77 -41.41 9.22
CA LEU A 888 3.41 -42.45 8.27
C LEU A 888 2.66 -41.87 7.05
N VAL A 889 1.72 -40.95 7.28
CA VAL A 889 0.97 -40.28 6.20
C VAL A 889 1.89 -39.46 5.30
N THR A 890 2.80 -38.67 5.89
CA THR A 890 3.73 -37.84 5.10
C THR A 890 4.82 -38.65 4.42
N ALA A 891 5.29 -39.75 5.02
CA ALA A 891 6.21 -40.68 4.37
C ALA A 891 5.57 -41.32 3.13
N ALA A 892 4.32 -41.78 3.23
CA ALA A 892 3.56 -42.30 2.09
C ALA A 892 3.38 -41.23 0.99
N ALA A 893 3.05 -39.99 1.38
CA ALA A 893 2.92 -38.87 0.45
C ALA A 893 4.24 -38.51 -0.27
N ALA A 894 5.37 -38.56 0.44
CA ALA A 894 6.70 -38.34 -0.13
C ALA A 894 7.05 -39.42 -1.15
N ILE A 895 6.87 -40.70 -0.79
CA ILE A 895 7.13 -41.85 -1.68
C ILE A 895 6.26 -41.75 -2.94
N ALA A 896 4.98 -41.46 -2.78
CA ALA A 896 4.05 -41.31 -3.89
C ALA A 896 4.45 -40.17 -4.84
N SER A 897 4.86 -39.03 -4.29
CA SER A 897 5.29 -37.87 -5.05
C SER A 897 6.60 -38.13 -5.80
N ILE A 898 7.59 -38.76 -5.15
CA ILE A 898 8.86 -39.17 -5.77
C ILE A 898 8.60 -40.17 -6.91
N ARG A 899 7.74 -41.17 -6.69
CA ARG A 899 7.34 -42.13 -7.72
C ARG A 899 6.67 -41.43 -8.90
N GLY A 900 5.77 -40.48 -8.63
CA GLY A 900 5.10 -39.68 -9.67
C GLY A 900 6.09 -38.86 -10.50
N ILE A 901 7.02 -38.15 -9.84
CA ILE A 901 8.11 -37.42 -10.50
C ILE A 901 8.95 -38.37 -11.35
N SER A 902 9.37 -39.52 -10.82
CA SER A 902 10.17 -40.53 -11.53
C SER A 902 9.45 -41.10 -12.76
N LYS A 903 8.14 -41.33 -12.68
CA LYS A 903 7.35 -41.78 -13.83
C LYS A 903 7.23 -40.69 -14.90
N ASN A 904 7.04 -39.44 -14.49
CA ASN A 904 6.86 -38.33 -15.41
C ASN A 904 8.18 -37.86 -16.04
N ILE A 905 9.30 -37.90 -15.31
CA ILE A 905 10.62 -37.51 -15.83
C ILE A 905 11.09 -38.44 -16.94
N LYS A 906 10.80 -39.75 -16.85
CA LYS A 906 11.09 -40.73 -17.93
C LYS A 906 10.38 -40.39 -19.25
N LYS A 907 9.25 -39.69 -19.19
CA LYS A 907 8.46 -39.26 -20.36
C LYS A 907 8.81 -37.85 -20.82
N TYR A 908 9.49 -37.07 -19.98
CA TYR A 908 9.81 -35.67 -20.22
C TYR A 908 11.24 -35.55 -20.78
N LYS A 909 11.40 -34.87 -21.91
CA LYS A 909 12.73 -34.56 -22.46
C LYS A 909 13.08 -33.12 -22.11
N LEU A 910 14.11 -32.95 -21.26
CA LEU A 910 14.66 -31.66 -20.88
C LEU A 910 14.99 -30.87 -22.16
N PHE A 911 14.51 -29.62 -22.25
CA PHE A 911 14.71 -28.71 -23.39
C PHE A 911 14.08 -29.11 -24.74
N LYS A 912 13.25 -30.17 -24.82
CA LYS A 912 12.55 -30.47 -26.08
C LYS A 912 11.32 -29.57 -26.23
N TYR A 913 11.33 -28.69 -27.23
CA TYR A 913 10.15 -27.94 -27.65
C TYR A 913 9.15 -28.94 -28.28
N LYS A 914 8.01 -29.19 -27.61
CA LYS A 914 6.88 -29.82 -28.31
C LYS A 914 6.29 -28.75 -29.22
N GLN A 915 6.50 -28.89 -30.53
CA GLN A 915 5.66 -28.23 -31.53
C GLN A 915 4.19 -28.55 -31.26
#